data_AF-A0A9D2GL98-F1
#
_entry.id   AF-A0A9D2GL98-F1
#
_cell.length_a   1.000
_cell.length_b   1.000
_cell.length_c   1.000
_cell.angle_alpha   90.00
_cell.angle_beta   90.00
_cell.angle_gamma   90.00
#
_symmetry.space_group_name_H-M   'P 1'
#
loop_
_entity.id
_entity.type
_entity.pdbx_description
1 polymer ?
#
loop_
_entity_poly.entity_id
_entity_poly.type
_entity_poly.pdbx_seq_one_letter_code
_entity_poly.pdbx_strand_id
1 'polypeptide(L)'
;MSKSKNTKRALLTSALSMVVCAALLIGTTFAWFTDSVTSSRNQIASGNLDVELYQVENGAETPVTADTNLFNDNALWEPGYAEAVSLKVANLGSLALEYHFSVNIVSEQGSVNVNGDEFKLSDYIKFAVIEGEKNYAAGDAGRQQALADAEAAGAQLISDLTVNNEGILYPKDAADTTHPSAEYITLVVYMPETVGNEANYRTGEAAPQITLGVNLMATQTPYEPDGFGDANYDAAAGDMLVSTEAELRNAIALGGHIQLTNNIALSGELYLKDVPALTLDGNGFALTAADGFRMNIEGQYNLVKVETGNAVTLQNITLEHAAIADAERSYHTLDIYGSPDVTLRDITLNRNFDSAPGGAAMVLNGSNVTVEGNLDITVGGSAWYGVNVDAETAASSLDIMNAAVSFTGGSLAFVLMENGGTVAYPAGNWLKYEYEAEGKKYTALLPAAASVDGQAYATIAEALAALDEGETFVLTSDTHEDVVIDDSNVTVKCAAGVTFDGILTLASGTSGIILDDFSLDYDYQDGDKKNPDYGNILINGNNQTLKNCSFVAKYNPDDSQAIGSNFGMVRINEGTGITIENCTFKTNTFSIFPAMKTGTITGCTFEPIDENRPLCINYTGMENVSFTGNTFKGLRLLVSSGASFEKNKFLDYTGTVLVESDQWLTTNVDLSGNYFGENPDFTKLIGRSGKVTVNSYYTDEAMTNLVNR
;
A
#
# COMPACT_ATOMS: atom_id res chain seq x y z
N MET A 1 -73.71 -84.23 37.85
CA MET A 1 -73.28 -83.18 38.81
C MET A 1 -71.80 -82.85 38.59
N SER A 2 -71.46 -81.57 38.71
CA SER A 2 -70.13 -80.92 38.70
C SER A 2 -69.25 -80.92 37.43
N LYS A 3 -69.52 -80.00 36.49
CA LYS A 3 -68.48 -79.28 35.74
C LYS A 3 -68.50 -77.75 35.99
N SER A 4 -69.30 -77.27 36.95
CA SER A 4 -69.41 -75.83 37.29
C SER A 4 -68.27 -75.29 38.16
N LYS A 5 -67.36 -76.13 38.67
CA LYS A 5 -66.22 -75.71 39.51
C LYS A 5 -65.01 -75.22 38.70
N ASN A 6 -64.83 -75.67 37.45
CA ASN A 6 -63.66 -75.30 36.64
C ASN A 6 -63.84 -73.97 35.90
N THR A 7 -65.04 -73.66 35.41
CA THR A 7 -65.32 -72.38 34.72
C THR A 7 -65.27 -71.19 35.68
N LYS A 8 -65.75 -71.33 36.93
CA LYS A 8 -65.65 -70.27 37.94
C LYS A 8 -64.20 -69.98 38.37
N ARG A 9 -63.36 -71.02 38.48
CA ARG A 9 -61.93 -70.86 38.78
C ARG A 9 -61.17 -70.22 37.62
N ALA A 10 -61.45 -70.63 36.38
CA ALA A 10 -60.85 -70.03 35.18
C ALA A 10 -61.24 -68.56 34.96
N LEU A 11 -62.51 -68.20 35.26
CA LEU A 11 -62.97 -66.81 35.18
C LEU A 11 -62.33 -65.94 36.27
N LEU A 12 -62.16 -66.48 37.48
CA LEU A 12 -61.47 -65.80 38.58
C LEU A 12 -59.96 -65.63 38.31
N THR A 13 -59.28 -66.62 37.72
CA THR A 13 -57.87 -66.45 37.33
C THR A 13 -57.68 -65.53 36.13
N SER A 14 -58.61 -65.51 35.16
CA SER A 14 -58.57 -64.55 34.04
C SER A 14 -58.82 -63.11 34.51
N ALA A 15 -59.80 -62.90 35.40
CA ALA A 15 -60.05 -61.59 36.00
C ALA A 15 -58.87 -61.13 36.89
N LEU A 16 -58.30 -62.04 37.70
CA LEU A 16 -57.12 -61.74 38.50
C LEU A 16 -55.89 -61.43 37.62
N SER A 17 -55.71 -62.15 36.51
CA SER A 17 -54.65 -61.86 35.53
C SER A 17 -54.82 -60.49 34.88
N MET A 18 -56.05 -60.10 34.50
CA MET A 18 -56.33 -58.77 33.96
C MET A 18 -56.06 -57.67 34.98
N VAL A 19 -56.39 -57.90 36.26
CA VAL A 19 -56.07 -56.97 37.36
C VAL A 19 -54.57 -56.88 37.61
N VAL A 20 -53.83 -57.99 37.53
CA VAL A 20 -52.36 -57.99 37.64
C VAL A 20 -51.71 -57.31 36.44
N CYS A 21 -52.19 -57.54 35.21
CA CYS A 21 -51.72 -56.83 34.02
C CYS A 21 -52.01 -55.33 34.09
N ALA A 22 -53.19 -54.92 34.56
CA ALA A 22 -53.52 -53.51 34.79
C ALA A 22 -52.68 -52.90 35.93
N ALA A 23 -52.41 -53.64 37.01
CA ALA A 23 -51.55 -53.19 38.10
C ALA A 23 -50.08 -53.06 37.67
N LEU A 24 -49.59 -53.96 36.81
CA LEU A 24 -48.26 -53.85 36.20
C LEU A 24 -48.21 -52.68 35.20
N LEU A 25 -49.27 -52.43 34.42
CA LEU A 25 -49.36 -51.31 33.47
C LEU A 25 -49.44 -49.94 34.19
N ILE A 26 -50.13 -49.87 35.33
CA ILE A 26 -50.18 -48.70 36.20
C ILE A 26 -48.84 -48.53 36.96
N GLY A 27 -48.11 -49.62 37.19
CA GLY A 27 -46.78 -49.61 37.82
C GLY A 27 -45.62 -49.28 36.87
N THR A 28 -45.79 -49.38 35.55
CA THR A 28 -44.74 -49.06 34.56
C THR A 28 -44.75 -47.61 34.08
N THR A 29 -45.62 -46.73 34.61
CA THR A 29 -45.70 -45.31 34.21
C THR A 29 -45.47 -44.31 35.35
N PHE A 30 -45.04 -44.75 36.53
CA PHE A 30 -44.58 -43.87 37.61
C PHE A 30 -43.20 -44.31 38.14
N ALA A 31 -42.19 -44.19 37.29
CA ALA A 31 -40.85 -43.85 37.76
C ALA A 31 -40.75 -42.32 37.76
N TRP A 32 -41.03 -41.72 38.91
CA TRP A 32 -40.68 -40.33 39.21
C TRP A 32 -39.32 -40.34 39.92
N PHE A 33 -38.27 -40.45 39.12
CA PHE A 33 -37.03 -39.74 39.42
C PHE A 33 -36.84 -38.75 38.30
N THR A 34 -37.61 -37.67 38.38
CA THR A 34 -37.23 -36.44 37.70
C THR A 34 -36.57 -35.60 38.77
N ASP A 35 -35.26 -35.76 38.94
CA ASP A 35 -34.46 -34.61 39.31
C ASP A 35 -34.41 -33.75 38.05
N SER A 36 -35.16 -32.66 38.03
CA SER A 36 -35.00 -31.65 37.00
C SER A 36 -34.24 -30.50 37.63
N VAL A 37 -32.95 -30.42 37.36
CA VAL A 37 -32.28 -29.12 37.36
C VAL A 37 -32.80 -28.40 36.11
N THR A 38 -33.81 -27.55 36.29
CA THR A 38 -34.17 -26.60 35.24
C THR A 38 -33.09 -25.53 35.22
N SER A 39 -32.15 -25.61 34.27
CA SER A 39 -31.32 -24.45 33.95
C SER A 39 -32.18 -23.46 33.17
N SER A 40 -32.86 -22.58 33.88
CA SER A 40 -33.56 -21.43 33.30
C SER A 40 -32.61 -20.30 32.89
N ARG A 41 -31.29 -20.54 32.89
CA ARG A 41 -30.23 -19.57 32.57
C ARG A 41 -29.01 -20.23 31.87
N ASN A 42 -29.23 -21.12 30.89
CA ASN A 42 -28.15 -21.47 29.97
C ASN A 42 -27.98 -20.34 28.95
N GLN A 43 -27.28 -19.28 29.34
CA GLN A 43 -26.81 -18.27 28.39
C GLN A 43 -25.42 -18.71 27.92
N ILE A 44 -25.32 -19.11 26.66
CA ILE A 44 -24.04 -19.25 25.98
C ILE A 44 -23.78 -17.87 25.35
N ALA A 45 -22.89 -17.10 25.96
CA ALA A 45 -22.42 -15.84 25.42
C ALA A 45 -21.02 -16.07 24.85
N SER A 46 -20.76 -15.55 23.65
CA SER A 46 -19.39 -15.38 23.18
C SER A 46 -18.70 -14.38 24.10
N GLY A 47 -17.45 -14.64 24.45
CA GLY A 47 -16.65 -13.62 25.09
C GLY A 47 -16.27 -12.50 24.11
N ASN A 48 -15.85 -11.35 24.65
CA ASN A 48 -15.34 -10.22 23.88
C ASN A 48 -13.93 -9.83 24.37
N LEU A 49 -13.08 -9.48 23.41
CA LEU A 49 -11.77 -8.85 23.65
C LEU A 49 -11.97 -7.33 23.68
N ASP A 50 -11.44 -6.66 24.71
CA ASP A 50 -11.57 -5.21 24.85
C ASP A 50 -10.41 -4.69 25.73
N VAL A 51 -9.45 -4.02 25.09
CA VAL A 51 -8.29 -3.40 25.75
C VAL A 51 -8.39 -1.88 25.61
N GLU A 52 -8.15 -1.17 26.71
CA GLU A 52 -8.13 0.29 26.71
C GLU A 52 -6.88 0.83 27.41
N LEU A 53 -6.41 1.98 26.94
CA LEU A 53 -5.29 2.72 27.50
C LEU A 53 -5.80 3.99 28.19
N TYR A 54 -5.34 4.22 29.42
CA TYR A 54 -5.68 5.42 30.19
C TYR A 54 -4.42 6.15 30.63
N GLN A 55 -4.44 7.48 30.55
CA GLN A 55 -3.50 8.33 31.26
C GLN A 55 -3.93 8.45 32.73
N VAL A 56 -2.98 8.24 33.64
CA VAL A 56 -3.20 8.31 35.08
C VAL A 56 -2.51 9.53 35.63
N GLU A 57 -3.29 10.45 36.21
CA GLU A 57 -2.76 11.63 36.88
C GLU A 57 -3.44 11.83 38.23
N ASN A 58 -2.68 11.77 39.33
CA ASN A 58 -3.19 11.91 40.70
C ASN A 58 -4.39 10.97 41.02
N GLY A 59 -4.38 9.77 40.44
CA GLY A 59 -5.44 8.77 40.60
C GLY A 59 -6.69 9.00 39.73
N ALA A 60 -6.69 10.00 38.85
CA ALA A 60 -7.70 10.14 37.80
C ALA A 60 -7.25 9.41 36.53
N GLU A 61 -8.16 8.62 35.94
CA GLU A 61 -7.92 7.86 34.71
C GLU A 61 -8.66 8.54 33.55
N THR A 62 -7.93 8.94 32.51
CA THR A 62 -8.49 9.56 31.30
C THR A 62 -8.17 8.71 30.08
N PRO A 63 -9.14 8.30 29.24
CA PRO A 63 -8.87 7.50 28.06
C PRO A 63 -7.88 8.18 27.11
N VAL A 64 -6.93 7.42 26.59
CA VAL A 64 -6.00 7.86 25.55
C VAL A 64 -6.61 7.55 24.18
N THR A 65 -6.70 8.56 23.33
CA THR A 65 -7.18 8.46 21.94
C THR A 65 -6.10 8.94 20.97
N ALA A 66 -6.35 8.82 19.65
CA ALA A 66 -5.44 9.28 18.61
C ALA A 66 -5.07 10.78 18.72
N ASP A 67 -5.92 11.61 19.33
CA ASP A 67 -5.70 13.05 19.51
C ASP A 67 -5.12 13.41 20.88
N THR A 68 -4.75 12.41 21.70
CA THR A 68 -4.25 12.65 23.06
C THR A 68 -2.74 12.90 23.06
N ASN A 69 -2.34 14.12 23.40
CA ASN A 69 -0.93 14.45 23.65
C ASN A 69 -0.51 13.93 25.03
N LEU A 70 0.32 12.89 25.05
CA LEU A 70 0.87 12.31 26.29
C LEU A 70 1.97 13.16 26.93
N PHE A 71 2.62 13.98 26.11
CA PHE A 71 3.68 14.92 26.49
C PHE A 71 3.29 16.32 26.02
N ASN A 72 3.91 17.35 26.59
CA ASN A 72 3.65 18.73 26.21
C ASN A 72 4.18 19.01 24.79
N ASP A 73 3.26 19.28 23.86
CA ASP A 73 3.53 19.62 22.46
C ASP A 73 4.32 20.92 22.26
N ASN A 74 4.38 21.77 23.30
CA ASN A 74 5.14 23.01 23.31
C ASN A 74 6.44 22.94 24.13
N ALA A 75 6.86 21.74 24.56
CA ALA A 75 8.09 21.57 25.32
C ALA A 75 9.33 21.98 24.51
N LEU A 76 10.21 22.75 25.16
CA LEU A 76 11.55 23.04 24.65
C LEU A 76 12.53 22.08 25.31
N TRP A 77 13.03 21.12 24.54
CA TRP A 77 13.96 20.11 25.00
C TRP A 77 15.36 20.70 25.21
N GLU A 78 15.64 21.09 26.45
CA GLU A 78 16.96 21.52 26.90
C GLU A 78 17.64 20.45 27.77
N PRO A 79 18.98 20.44 27.88
CA PRO A 79 19.69 19.48 28.72
C PRO A 79 19.17 19.48 30.16
N GLY A 80 18.71 18.32 30.61
CA GLY A 80 18.10 18.11 31.92
C GLY A 80 16.57 18.21 31.95
N TYR A 81 15.90 18.68 30.88
CA TYR A 81 14.44 18.66 30.79
C TYR A 81 13.91 17.22 30.73
N ALA A 82 12.80 16.96 31.41
CA ALA A 82 12.19 15.64 31.47
C ALA A 82 10.67 15.74 31.63
N GLU A 83 9.97 14.80 30.99
CA GLU A 83 8.56 14.55 31.22
C GLU A 83 8.33 13.09 31.57
N ALA A 84 7.31 12.86 32.39
CA ALA A 84 6.90 11.53 32.77
C ALA A 84 5.38 11.44 32.75
N VAL A 85 4.86 10.34 32.22
CA VAL A 85 3.44 10.06 32.17
C VAL A 85 3.18 8.63 32.63
N SER A 86 2.26 8.45 33.57
CA SER A 86 1.78 7.13 33.96
C SER A 86 0.59 6.74 33.11
N LEU A 87 0.60 5.51 32.63
CA LEU A 87 -0.45 4.91 31.84
C LEU A 87 -0.97 3.65 32.55
N LYS A 88 -2.23 3.34 32.29
CA LYS A 88 -2.88 2.10 32.69
C LYS A 88 -3.37 1.38 31.45
N VAL A 89 -2.96 0.13 31.29
CA VAL A 89 -3.50 -0.80 30.30
C VAL A 89 -4.56 -1.64 31.00
N ALA A 90 -5.79 -1.67 30.48
CA ALA A 90 -6.91 -2.34 31.14
C ALA A 90 -7.63 -3.30 30.20
N ASN A 91 -7.95 -4.50 30.69
CA ASN A 91 -8.87 -5.42 30.04
C ASN A 91 -10.30 -5.14 30.54
N LEU A 92 -11.15 -4.64 29.64
CA LEU A 92 -12.58 -4.41 29.88
C LEU A 92 -13.45 -5.55 29.34
N GLY A 93 -12.84 -6.50 28.62
CA GLY A 93 -13.48 -7.63 27.99
C GLY A 93 -13.75 -8.78 28.96
N SER A 94 -14.37 -9.82 28.42
CA SER A 94 -14.69 -11.04 29.16
C SER A 94 -13.71 -12.19 28.86
N LEU A 95 -12.70 -11.97 28.02
CA LEU A 95 -11.65 -12.94 27.68
C LEU A 95 -10.30 -12.46 28.21
N ALA A 96 -9.44 -13.38 28.61
CA ALA A 96 -8.06 -13.02 28.92
C ALA A 96 -7.35 -12.58 27.65
N LEU A 97 -6.48 -11.59 27.80
CA LEU A 97 -5.76 -11.01 26.69
C LEU A 97 -4.29 -10.88 27.01
N GLU A 98 -3.45 -11.03 25.99
CA GLU A 98 -2.08 -10.58 26.01
C GLU A 98 -2.03 -9.24 25.27
N TYR A 99 -1.42 -8.23 25.88
CA TYR A 99 -1.25 -6.93 25.26
C TYR A 99 0.21 -6.70 24.88
N HIS A 100 0.43 -5.97 23.78
CA HIS A 100 1.73 -5.45 23.40
C HIS A 100 1.64 -3.93 23.33
N PHE A 101 2.48 -3.24 24.11
CA PHE A 101 2.65 -1.81 24.09
C PHE A 101 4.00 -1.46 23.44
N SER A 102 3.96 -0.63 22.41
CA SER A 102 5.15 -0.14 21.71
C SER A 102 5.11 1.36 21.49
N VAL A 103 6.30 1.94 21.26
CA VAL A 103 6.48 3.36 20.97
C VAL A 103 7.23 3.48 19.65
N ASN A 104 6.75 4.33 18.74
CA ASN A 104 7.37 4.53 17.43
C ASN A 104 7.61 6.02 17.14
N ILE A 105 8.58 6.31 16.27
CA ILE A 105 8.76 7.65 15.71
C ILE A 105 7.79 7.79 14.53
N VAL A 106 6.83 8.70 14.62
CA VAL A 106 5.85 8.97 13.56
C VAL A 106 6.44 9.91 12.50
N SER A 107 7.17 10.92 12.95
CA SER A 107 7.90 11.84 12.08
C SER A 107 9.05 12.49 12.83
N GLU A 108 10.10 12.85 12.11
CA GLU A 108 11.22 13.57 12.68
C GLU A 108 11.80 14.57 11.68
N GLN A 109 11.91 15.82 12.13
CA GLN A 109 12.57 16.92 11.44
C GLN A 109 13.91 17.20 12.12
N GLY A 110 15.01 17.01 11.39
CA GLY A 110 16.34 17.40 11.85
C GLY A 110 16.59 18.91 11.73
N SER A 111 17.75 19.34 12.22
CA SER A 111 18.23 20.73 12.12
C SER A 111 19.75 20.76 11.99
N VAL A 112 20.31 21.94 11.69
CA VAL A 112 21.75 22.20 11.79
C VAL A 112 22.08 22.84 13.14
N ASN A 113 23.06 22.29 13.86
CA ASN A 113 23.49 22.81 15.15
C ASN A 113 24.41 24.04 15.01
N VAL A 114 24.71 24.70 16.13
CA VAL A 114 25.58 25.90 16.17
C VAL A 114 27.01 25.65 15.65
N ASN A 115 27.46 24.39 15.59
CA ASN A 115 28.76 24.00 15.03
C ASN A 115 28.71 23.78 13.50
N GLY A 116 27.51 23.72 12.92
CA GLY A 116 27.30 23.51 11.49
C GLY A 116 27.01 22.05 11.09
N ASP A 117 26.86 21.14 12.06
CA ASP A 117 26.56 19.74 11.81
C ASP A 117 25.04 19.49 11.83
N GLU A 118 24.56 18.61 10.94
CA GLU A 118 23.17 18.15 10.96
C GLU A 118 22.92 17.21 12.14
N PHE A 119 21.75 17.33 12.76
CA PHE A 119 21.34 16.50 13.88
C PHE A 119 19.84 16.29 13.96
N LYS A 120 19.45 15.28 14.74
CA LYS A 120 18.08 14.90 15.05
C LYS A 120 17.87 14.83 16.56
N LEU A 121 16.65 15.04 17.04
CA LEU A 121 16.37 14.98 18.48
C LEU A 121 16.45 13.54 19.01
N SER A 122 16.16 12.56 18.16
CA SER A 122 16.24 11.13 18.49
C SER A 122 17.62 10.69 18.97
N ASP A 123 18.69 11.35 18.49
CA ASP A 123 20.08 11.08 18.86
C ASP A 123 20.49 11.62 20.24
N TYR A 124 19.65 12.46 20.86
CA TYR A 124 19.98 13.14 22.11
C TYR A 124 18.93 13.02 23.20
N ILE A 125 17.68 12.69 22.85
CA ILE A 125 16.63 12.44 23.83
C ILE A 125 16.63 10.95 24.15
N LYS A 126 16.56 10.64 25.44
CA LYS A 126 16.40 9.29 25.96
C LYS A 126 14.97 9.02 26.36
N PHE A 127 14.59 7.76 26.26
CA PHE A 127 13.28 7.24 26.63
C PHE A 127 13.39 5.97 27.47
N ALA A 128 12.50 5.81 28.43
CA ALA A 128 12.36 4.61 29.23
C ALA A 128 10.88 4.27 29.47
N VAL A 129 10.58 2.97 29.49
CA VAL A 129 9.33 2.43 30.05
C VAL A 129 9.66 1.80 31.39
N ILE A 130 8.94 2.22 32.43
CA ILE A 130 9.08 1.72 33.79
C ILE A 130 7.83 0.92 34.13
N GLU A 131 8.01 -0.30 34.62
CA GLU A 131 6.90 -1.10 35.15
C GLU A 131 6.33 -0.45 36.43
N GLY A 132 5.00 -0.30 36.45
CA GLY A 132 4.24 0.26 37.57
C GLY A 132 3.90 1.75 37.45
N GLU A 133 2.96 2.17 38.29
CA GLU A 133 2.56 3.57 38.42
C GLU A 133 3.60 4.35 39.24
N LYS A 134 4.16 5.40 38.65
CA LYS A 134 5.13 6.30 39.29
C LYS A 134 4.70 7.75 39.11
N ASN A 135 4.35 8.38 40.23
CA ASN A 135 4.05 9.81 40.26
C ASN A 135 5.25 10.59 40.79
N TYR A 136 5.75 11.56 40.03
CA TYR A 136 6.87 12.40 40.42
C TYR A 136 6.39 13.78 40.89
N ALA A 137 6.98 14.29 41.97
CA ALA A 137 6.65 15.63 42.47
C ALA A 137 7.10 16.71 41.49
N ALA A 138 6.39 17.83 41.42
CA ALA A 138 6.81 18.96 40.61
C ALA A 138 8.17 19.54 41.08
N GLY A 139 8.99 20.01 40.13
CA GLY A 139 10.29 20.63 40.38
C GLY A 139 11.47 19.65 40.37
N ASP A 140 12.66 20.15 40.68
CA ASP A 140 13.93 19.44 40.48
C ASP A 140 14.02 18.09 41.19
N ALA A 141 13.45 17.97 42.39
CA ALA A 141 13.52 16.74 43.16
C ALA A 141 12.78 15.58 42.47
N GLY A 142 11.60 15.83 41.90
CA GLY A 142 10.86 14.79 41.18
C GLY A 142 11.46 14.51 39.80
N ARG A 143 11.96 15.54 39.12
CA ARG A 143 12.72 15.39 37.86
C ARG A 143 13.93 14.47 38.04
N GLN A 144 14.76 14.71 39.07
CA GLN A 144 15.92 13.86 39.36
C GLN A 144 15.53 12.42 39.67
N GLN A 145 14.40 12.21 40.36
CA GLN A 145 13.89 10.88 40.63
C GLN A 145 13.43 10.17 39.35
N ALA A 146 12.73 10.89 38.45
CA ALA A 146 12.30 10.34 37.16
C ALA A 146 13.50 9.91 36.29
N LEU A 147 14.55 10.73 36.24
CA LEU A 147 15.80 10.39 35.55
C LEU A 147 16.48 9.16 36.15
N ALA A 148 16.54 9.08 37.48
CA ALA A 148 17.16 7.94 38.16
C ALA A 148 16.39 6.63 37.91
N ASP A 149 15.06 6.69 37.96
CA ASP A 149 14.19 5.54 37.68
C ASP A 149 14.28 5.13 36.20
N ALA A 150 14.36 6.10 35.27
CA ALA A 150 14.55 5.85 33.84
C ALA A 150 15.89 5.17 33.52
N GLU A 151 17.00 5.67 34.07
CA GLU A 151 18.32 5.04 33.89
C GLU A 151 18.36 3.64 34.54
N ALA A 152 17.68 3.43 35.67
CA ALA A 152 17.56 2.11 36.29
C ALA A 152 16.73 1.13 35.44
N ALA A 153 15.74 1.63 34.70
CA ALA A 153 14.94 0.87 33.73
C ALA A 153 15.64 0.69 32.37
N GLY A 154 16.88 1.17 32.22
CA GLY A 154 17.67 0.98 31.00
C GLY A 154 17.35 1.98 29.89
N ALA A 155 17.10 3.25 30.23
CA ALA A 155 16.83 4.32 29.27
C ALA A 155 17.75 4.31 28.04
N GLN A 156 17.16 4.27 26.85
CA GLN A 156 17.85 4.24 25.57
C GLN A 156 17.69 5.57 24.84
N LEU A 157 18.58 5.86 23.89
CA LEU A 157 18.33 6.94 22.92
C LEU A 157 17.08 6.61 22.11
N ILE A 158 16.32 7.63 21.75
CA ILE A 158 15.12 7.43 20.92
C ILE A 158 15.49 6.83 19.55
N SER A 159 16.67 7.15 19.01
CA SER A 159 17.14 6.58 17.74
C SER A 159 17.47 5.08 17.82
N ASP A 160 17.73 4.56 19.02
CA ASP A 160 18.00 3.14 19.28
C ASP A 160 16.83 2.45 20.01
N LEU A 161 15.67 3.12 20.10
CA LEU A 161 14.59 2.73 20.99
C LEU A 161 13.96 1.41 20.57
N THR A 162 14.06 0.40 21.43
CA THR A 162 13.32 -0.85 21.30
C THR A 162 12.41 -0.98 22.51
N VAL A 163 11.14 -0.63 22.37
CA VAL A 163 10.14 -0.75 23.45
C VAL A 163 9.18 -1.89 23.11
N ASN A 164 9.35 -3.00 23.83
CA ASN A 164 8.42 -4.11 23.87
C ASN A 164 8.01 -4.28 25.34
N ASN A 165 6.86 -3.73 25.73
CA ASN A 165 6.25 -4.03 27.02
C ASN A 165 4.97 -4.82 26.79
N GLU A 166 4.96 -6.06 27.28
CA GLU A 166 3.87 -7.00 27.09
C GLU A 166 3.42 -7.59 28.43
N GLY A 167 2.17 -8.01 28.49
CA GLY A 167 1.62 -8.60 29.70
C GLY A 167 0.28 -9.27 29.47
N ILE A 168 -0.12 -10.11 30.42
CA ILE A 168 -1.39 -10.83 30.37
C ILE A 168 -2.37 -10.16 31.31
N LEU A 169 -3.51 -9.73 30.76
CA LEU A 169 -4.61 -9.15 31.52
C LEU A 169 -5.84 -10.07 31.48
N TYR A 170 -6.35 -10.37 32.67
CA TYR A 170 -7.51 -11.23 32.86
C TYR A 170 -8.82 -10.44 32.89
N PRO A 171 -9.95 -11.06 32.55
CA PRO A 171 -11.25 -10.45 32.75
C PRO A 171 -11.41 -10.01 34.20
N LYS A 172 -12.03 -8.85 34.42
CA LYS A 172 -12.19 -8.27 35.75
C LYS A 172 -12.81 -9.23 36.78
N ASP A 173 -13.73 -10.09 36.34
CA ASP A 173 -14.41 -11.06 37.20
C ASP A 173 -13.53 -12.30 37.55
N ALA A 174 -12.44 -12.51 36.81
CA ALA A 174 -11.46 -13.58 37.03
C ALA A 174 -10.13 -13.07 37.61
N ALA A 175 -9.98 -11.76 37.78
CA ALA A 175 -8.73 -11.15 38.20
C ALA A 175 -8.44 -11.31 39.70
N ASP A 176 -7.17 -11.55 40.03
CA ASP A 176 -6.64 -11.59 41.38
C ASP A 176 -5.24 -10.92 41.46
N THR A 177 -4.56 -11.04 42.60
CA THR A 177 -3.24 -10.41 42.80
C THR A 177 -2.11 -10.98 41.92
N THR A 178 -2.30 -12.16 41.37
CA THR A 178 -1.37 -12.86 40.46
C THR A 178 -1.86 -12.88 39.01
N HIS A 179 -3.11 -12.48 38.78
CA HIS A 179 -3.80 -12.45 37.49
C HIS A 179 -4.51 -11.09 37.34
N PRO A 180 -3.78 -9.99 37.11
CA PRO A 180 -4.37 -8.66 37.11
C PRO A 180 -5.29 -8.43 35.90
N SER A 181 -6.33 -7.61 36.05
CA SER A 181 -7.13 -7.12 34.91
C SER A 181 -6.63 -5.78 34.35
N ALA A 182 -5.64 -5.19 35.00
CA ALA A 182 -5.00 -3.96 34.55
C ALA A 182 -3.56 -3.90 35.07
N GLU A 183 -2.69 -3.34 34.25
CA GLU A 183 -1.30 -3.05 34.59
C GLU A 183 -1.00 -1.58 34.37
N TYR A 184 0.04 -1.11 35.07
CA TYR A 184 0.47 0.28 35.03
C TYR A 184 1.88 0.33 34.48
N ILE A 185 2.14 1.31 33.62
CA ILE A 185 3.47 1.63 33.13
C ILE A 185 3.70 3.13 33.29
N THR A 186 4.96 3.53 33.44
CA THR A 186 5.34 4.94 33.43
C THR A 186 6.36 5.19 32.35
N LEU A 187 6.02 6.08 31.42
CA LEU A 187 6.94 6.55 30.38
C LEU A 187 7.73 7.72 30.94
N VAL A 188 9.04 7.73 30.70
CA VAL A 188 9.91 8.86 31.02
C VAL A 188 10.72 9.22 29.79
N VAL A 189 10.67 10.49 29.39
CA VAL A 189 11.42 11.05 28.27
C VAL A 189 12.25 12.23 28.78
N TYR A 190 13.53 12.27 28.44
CA TYR A 190 14.43 13.34 28.92
C TYR A 190 15.61 13.58 27.99
N MET A 191 16.14 14.80 28.01
CA MET A 191 17.44 15.11 27.42
C MET A 191 18.51 15.02 28.52
N PRO A 192 19.56 14.18 28.39
CA PRO A 192 20.61 14.09 29.39
C PRO A 192 21.32 15.42 29.62
N GLU A 193 21.72 15.70 30.87
CA GLU A 193 22.47 16.92 31.23
C GLU A 193 23.87 16.98 30.59
N THR A 194 24.34 15.84 30.05
CA THR A 194 25.61 15.75 29.31
C THR A 194 25.52 16.25 27.88
N VAL A 195 24.31 16.44 27.34
CA VAL A 195 24.11 16.97 25.98
C VAL A 195 24.54 18.43 25.95
N GLY A 196 25.48 18.74 25.07
CA GLY A 196 26.04 20.05 24.87
C GLY A 196 25.45 20.81 23.68
N ASN A 197 26.26 21.69 23.11
CA ASN A 197 25.87 22.53 21.97
C ASN A 197 25.60 21.74 20.68
N GLU A 198 25.97 20.47 20.61
CA GLU A 198 25.68 19.57 19.50
C GLU A 198 24.17 19.39 19.24
N ALA A 199 23.32 19.57 20.25
CA ALA A 199 21.85 19.56 20.11
C ALA A 199 21.21 20.97 20.08
N ASN A 200 22.03 22.03 20.03
CA ASN A 200 21.55 23.41 19.99
C ASN A 200 21.47 23.89 18.54
N TYR A 201 20.25 24.09 18.03
CA TYR A 201 20.05 24.53 16.64
C TYR A 201 20.53 25.97 16.40
N ARG A 202 21.07 26.22 15.21
CA ARG A 202 21.60 27.53 14.85
C ARG A 202 20.48 28.53 14.55
N THR A 203 20.66 29.78 14.98
CA THR A 203 19.72 30.87 14.67
C THR A 203 19.47 30.99 13.16
N GLY A 204 18.19 30.88 12.75
CA GLY A 204 17.76 30.98 11.35
C GLY A 204 17.48 29.64 10.68
N GLU A 205 17.83 28.51 11.31
CA GLU A 205 17.45 27.18 10.88
C GLU A 205 16.05 26.80 11.39
N ALA A 206 15.40 25.83 10.73
CA ALA A 206 14.18 25.24 11.22
C ALA A 206 14.44 24.52 12.55
N ALA A 207 13.59 24.72 13.56
CA ALA A 207 13.73 24.03 14.83
C ALA A 207 13.54 22.51 14.62
N PRO A 208 14.37 21.66 15.25
CA PRO A 208 14.18 20.23 15.13
C PRO A 208 12.90 19.81 15.87
N GLN A 209 12.19 18.83 15.33
CA GLN A 209 10.93 18.33 15.88
C GLN A 209 10.90 16.80 15.80
N ILE A 210 10.30 16.16 16.79
CA ILE A 210 10.08 14.71 16.78
C ILE A 210 8.67 14.42 17.27
N THR A 211 7.95 13.57 16.53
CA THR A 211 6.62 13.08 16.88
C THR A 211 6.73 11.62 17.27
N LEU A 212 6.28 11.29 18.49
CA LEU A 212 6.23 9.91 18.98
C LEU A 212 4.79 9.41 18.97
N GLY A 213 4.59 8.18 18.51
CA GLY A 213 3.34 7.44 18.59
C GLY A 213 3.42 6.34 19.65
N VAL A 214 2.28 5.99 20.23
CA VAL A 214 2.12 4.80 21.07
C VAL A 214 1.17 3.84 20.37
N ASN A 215 1.52 2.55 20.34
CA ASN A 215 0.64 1.51 19.83
C ASN A 215 0.33 0.53 20.96
N LEU A 216 -0.96 0.22 21.12
CA LEU A 216 -1.43 -0.80 22.03
C LEU A 216 -2.27 -1.80 21.23
N MET A 217 -1.81 -3.04 21.20
CA MET A 217 -2.53 -4.15 20.58
C MET A 217 -2.83 -5.21 21.63
N ALA A 218 -3.92 -5.94 21.46
CA ALA A 218 -4.25 -7.08 22.31
C ALA A 218 -4.76 -8.24 21.47
N THR A 219 -4.36 -9.44 21.86
CA THR A 219 -4.82 -10.71 21.32
C THR A 219 -5.46 -11.51 22.45
N GLN A 220 -6.37 -12.42 22.10
CA GLN A 220 -6.87 -13.36 23.10
C GLN A 220 -5.71 -14.28 23.54
N THR A 221 -5.56 -14.51 24.83
CA THR A 221 -4.58 -15.46 25.37
C THR A 221 -5.29 -16.54 26.19
N PRO A 222 -4.85 -17.81 26.13
CA PRO A 222 -5.51 -18.88 26.84
C PRO A 222 -5.26 -18.75 28.35
N TYR A 223 -6.33 -18.61 29.12
CA TYR A 223 -6.28 -18.67 30.59
C TYR A 223 -6.70 -20.02 31.16
N GLU A 224 -7.48 -20.79 30.40
CA GLU A 224 -7.87 -22.15 30.75
C GLU A 224 -7.53 -23.07 29.58
N PRO A 225 -7.00 -24.29 29.83
CA PRO A 225 -6.84 -25.27 28.78
C PRO A 225 -8.21 -25.56 28.16
N ASP A 226 -8.24 -25.83 26.86
CA ASP A 226 -9.48 -26.18 26.18
C ASP A 226 -10.13 -27.42 26.82
N GLY A 227 -11.36 -27.75 26.40
CA GLY A 227 -12.07 -28.93 26.91
C GLY A 227 -11.35 -30.27 26.66
N PHE A 228 -10.21 -30.27 25.96
CA PHE A 228 -9.36 -31.41 25.62
C PHE A 228 -7.98 -31.37 26.31
N GLY A 229 -7.66 -30.31 27.06
CA GLY A 229 -6.41 -30.17 27.80
C GLY A 229 -5.27 -29.47 27.04
N ASP A 230 -5.55 -28.84 25.90
CA ASP A 230 -4.57 -28.04 25.15
C ASP A 230 -4.49 -26.61 25.73
N ALA A 231 -3.30 -26.20 26.15
CA ALA A 231 -3.04 -24.89 26.73
C ALA A 231 -2.69 -23.82 25.68
N ASN A 232 -2.54 -24.18 24.41
CA ASN A 232 -2.07 -23.28 23.33
C ASN A 232 -3.01 -23.28 22.12
N TYR A 233 -4.27 -23.65 22.31
CA TYR A 233 -5.24 -23.86 21.21
C TYR A 233 -5.53 -22.58 20.40
N ASP A 234 -5.18 -21.41 20.93
CA ASP A 234 -5.34 -20.06 20.40
C ASP A 234 -4.01 -19.29 20.26
N ALA A 235 -2.84 -19.95 20.38
CA ALA A 235 -1.53 -19.31 20.22
C ALA A 235 -1.26 -18.75 18.80
N ALA A 236 -2.11 -19.09 17.83
CA ALA A 236 -2.13 -18.53 16.48
C ALA A 236 -3.33 -17.58 16.25
N ALA A 237 -4.08 -17.21 17.30
CA ALA A 237 -5.27 -16.37 17.24
C ALA A 237 -4.89 -14.88 17.47
N GLY A 238 -4.45 -14.24 16.41
CA GLY A 238 -4.09 -12.82 16.40
C GLY A 238 -2.85 -12.55 15.55
N ASP A 239 -2.51 -11.27 15.40
CA ASP A 239 -1.31 -10.86 14.69
C ASP A 239 -0.09 -11.04 15.59
N MET A 240 0.83 -11.92 15.21
CA MET A 240 2.15 -12.02 15.84
C MET A 240 3.06 -10.97 15.26
N LEU A 241 3.32 -9.92 16.02
CA LEU A 241 4.23 -8.85 15.62
C LEU A 241 5.68 -9.28 15.83
N VAL A 242 6.52 -9.11 14.81
CA VAL A 242 7.93 -9.48 14.87
C VAL A 242 8.82 -8.37 14.37
N SER A 243 9.91 -8.14 15.11
CA SER A 243 10.89 -7.07 14.86
C SER A 243 12.32 -7.61 14.72
N THR A 244 12.54 -8.90 14.94
CA THR A 244 13.87 -9.51 14.85
C THR A 244 13.82 -10.85 14.12
N GLU A 245 14.96 -11.27 13.57
CA GLU A 245 15.09 -12.59 12.93
C GLU A 245 14.69 -13.73 13.87
N ALA A 246 15.02 -13.62 15.16
CA ALA A 246 14.69 -14.65 16.15
C ALA A 246 13.18 -14.75 16.41
N GLU A 247 12.51 -13.61 16.58
CA GLU A 247 11.05 -13.54 16.74
C GLU A 247 10.33 -14.08 15.50
N LEU A 248 10.76 -13.67 14.30
CA LEU A 248 10.20 -14.15 13.04
C LEU A 248 10.29 -15.68 12.92
N ARG A 249 11.46 -16.26 13.22
CA ARG A 249 11.64 -17.72 13.18
C ARG A 249 10.76 -18.46 14.19
N ASN A 250 10.55 -17.88 15.38
CA ASN A 250 9.68 -18.47 16.38
C ASN A 250 8.20 -18.38 15.95
N ALA A 251 7.76 -17.23 15.42
CA ALA A 251 6.39 -17.04 14.96
C ALA A 251 6.04 -17.97 13.78
N ILE A 252 6.97 -18.19 12.84
CA ILE A 252 6.79 -19.12 11.73
C ILE A 252 6.51 -20.55 12.21
N ALA A 253 7.14 -20.98 13.31
CA ALA A 253 6.90 -22.30 13.88
C ALA A 253 5.47 -22.45 14.46
N LEU A 254 4.82 -21.34 14.82
CA LEU A 254 3.46 -21.31 15.36
C LEU A 254 2.37 -21.24 14.27
N GLY A 255 2.67 -20.61 13.12
CA GLY A 255 1.71 -20.44 12.02
C GLY A 255 0.92 -19.13 12.13
N GLY A 256 -0.34 -19.07 11.67
CA GLY A 256 -1.22 -17.91 11.89
C GLY A 256 -0.80 -16.64 11.11
N HIS A 257 -1.22 -15.46 11.58
CA HIS A 257 -0.85 -14.19 10.96
C HIS A 257 0.39 -13.61 11.65
N ILE A 258 1.44 -13.34 10.88
CA ILE A 258 2.73 -12.83 11.34
C ILE A 258 2.96 -11.52 10.62
N GLN A 259 3.15 -10.43 11.36
CA GLN A 259 3.35 -9.10 10.78
C GLN A 259 4.70 -8.52 11.18
N LEU A 260 5.47 -8.05 10.19
CA LEU A 260 6.72 -7.34 10.46
C LEU A 260 6.44 -5.93 11.00
N THR A 261 7.22 -5.49 11.98
CA THR A 261 7.19 -4.10 12.48
C THR A 261 8.45 -3.31 12.13
N ASN A 262 9.42 -3.95 11.48
CA ASN A 262 10.63 -3.33 10.94
C ASN A 262 11.22 -4.17 9.79
N ASN A 263 12.24 -3.62 9.13
CA ASN A 263 13.08 -4.40 8.23
C ASN A 263 13.92 -5.40 9.02
N ILE A 264 13.96 -6.66 8.57
CA ILE A 264 14.74 -7.71 9.22
C ILE A 264 15.84 -8.21 8.27
N ALA A 265 17.09 -8.03 8.68
CA ALA A 265 18.23 -8.64 8.00
C ALA A 265 18.42 -10.09 8.48
N LEU A 266 18.33 -11.04 7.57
CA LEU A 266 18.44 -12.46 7.83
C LEU A 266 19.91 -12.91 7.75
N SER A 267 20.39 -13.62 8.77
CA SER A 267 21.74 -14.18 8.77
C SER A 267 21.89 -15.43 7.88
N GLY A 268 20.79 -16.01 7.41
CA GLY A 268 20.73 -17.16 6.50
C GLY A 268 19.28 -17.46 6.11
N GLU A 269 19.06 -18.54 5.35
CA GLU A 269 17.74 -18.92 4.80
C GLU A 269 16.62 -18.92 5.87
N LEU A 270 15.52 -18.25 5.54
CA LEU A 270 14.25 -18.37 6.25
C LEU A 270 13.47 -19.55 5.67
N TYR A 271 13.55 -20.69 6.36
CA TYR A 271 13.03 -21.95 5.85
C TYR A 271 11.70 -22.31 6.51
N LEU A 272 10.61 -22.18 5.76
CA LEU A 272 9.24 -22.54 6.13
C LEU A 272 9.01 -24.02 5.84
N LYS A 273 9.69 -24.89 6.59
CA LYS A 273 9.62 -26.34 6.43
C LYS A 273 8.55 -26.95 7.33
N ASP A 274 7.59 -27.68 6.75
CA ASP A 274 6.54 -28.40 7.47
C ASP A 274 5.77 -27.52 8.48
N VAL A 275 5.72 -26.21 8.23
CA VAL A 275 5.10 -25.22 9.12
C VAL A 275 3.57 -25.28 9.03
N PRO A 276 2.83 -24.90 10.09
CA PRO A 276 1.39 -24.73 10.01
C PRO A 276 1.00 -23.67 8.97
N ALA A 277 -0.28 -23.59 8.63
CA ALA A 277 -0.76 -22.56 7.72
C ALA A 277 -0.45 -21.16 8.29
N LEU A 278 0.07 -20.26 7.46
CA LEU A 278 0.48 -18.93 7.90
C LEU A 278 0.28 -17.86 6.84
N THR A 279 0.18 -16.61 7.31
CA THR A 279 0.35 -15.39 6.51
C THR A 279 1.53 -14.63 7.08
N LEU A 280 2.54 -14.35 6.26
CA LEU A 280 3.63 -13.44 6.57
C LEU A 280 3.37 -12.11 5.87
N ASP A 281 2.96 -11.12 6.65
CA ASP A 281 2.71 -9.76 6.22
C ASP A 281 3.93 -8.89 6.49
N GLY A 282 4.56 -8.41 5.42
CA GLY A 282 5.67 -7.48 5.52
C GLY A 282 5.27 -6.10 6.03
N ASN A 283 3.99 -5.73 5.94
CA ASN A 283 3.50 -4.39 6.31
C ASN A 283 4.32 -3.25 5.67
N GLY A 284 4.81 -3.48 4.44
CA GLY A 284 5.69 -2.57 3.71
C GLY A 284 7.18 -2.68 4.07
N PHE A 285 7.57 -3.51 5.04
CA PHE A 285 8.95 -3.78 5.40
C PHE A 285 9.59 -4.88 4.55
N ALA A 286 10.93 -4.95 4.62
CA ALA A 286 11.75 -5.87 3.86
C ALA A 286 12.37 -6.97 4.73
N LEU A 287 12.50 -8.16 4.15
CA LEU A 287 13.47 -9.17 4.56
C LEU A 287 14.69 -9.06 3.64
N THR A 288 15.86 -8.85 4.23
CA THR A 288 17.10 -8.63 3.47
C THR A 288 18.16 -9.66 3.83
N ALA A 289 19.02 -10.03 2.88
CA ALA A 289 20.20 -10.83 3.19
C ALA A 289 21.21 -9.98 3.97
N ALA A 290 21.57 -10.41 5.19
CA ALA A 290 22.59 -9.72 5.99
C ALA A 290 24.02 -9.93 5.43
N ASP A 291 24.95 -9.08 5.85
CA ASP A 291 26.37 -9.29 5.61
C ASP A 291 26.84 -10.65 6.15
N GLY A 292 27.48 -11.44 5.29
CA GLY A 292 27.90 -12.80 5.63
C GLY A 292 26.76 -13.82 5.66
N PHE A 293 25.69 -13.59 4.88
CA PHE A 293 24.57 -14.51 4.67
C PHE A 293 25.04 -15.96 4.51
N ARG A 294 24.49 -16.85 5.34
CA ARG A 294 24.96 -18.24 5.45
C ARG A 294 24.30 -19.15 4.44
N MET A 295 25.12 -19.98 3.81
CA MET A 295 24.67 -21.10 2.99
C MET A 295 23.85 -22.09 3.84
N ASN A 296 22.76 -22.61 3.28
CA ASN A 296 21.98 -23.66 3.92
C ASN A 296 22.71 -25.02 3.84
N ILE A 297 22.15 -26.03 4.52
CA ILE A 297 22.74 -27.38 4.58
C ILE A 297 22.71 -28.13 3.24
N GLU A 298 21.89 -27.67 2.29
CA GLU A 298 21.74 -28.21 0.95
C GLU A 298 22.71 -27.55 -0.05
N GLY A 299 23.49 -26.57 0.41
CA GLY A 299 24.46 -25.86 -0.41
C GLY A 299 23.87 -24.71 -1.23
N GLN A 300 22.72 -24.19 -0.84
CA GLN A 300 22.02 -23.09 -1.50
C GLN A 300 22.05 -21.82 -0.64
N TYR A 301 21.87 -20.67 -1.28
CA TYR A 301 21.76 -19.38 -0.61
C TYR A 301 20.37 -18.78 -0.88
N ASN A 302 19.29 -19.51 -0.62
CA ASN A 302 17.96 -18.91 -0.76
C ASN A 302 17.71 -17.95 0.40
N LEU A 303 17.05 -16.82 0.14
CA LEU A 303 16.62 -15.91 1.21
C LEU A 303 15.42 -16.50 1.96
N VAL A 304 14.35 -16.83 1.23
CA VAL A 304 13.15 -17.49 1.76
C VAL A 304 12.91 -18.79 1.01
N LYS A 305 12.67 -19.89 1.75
CA LYS A 305 12.28 -21.18 1.19
C LYS A 305 10.97 -21.66 1.80
N VAL A 306 10.00 -22.02 0.97
CA VAL A 306 8.70 -22.58 1.37
C VAL A 306 8.66 -24.05 0.99
N GLU A 307 8.50 -24.92 1.98
CA GLU A 307 8.37 -26.37 1.79
C GLU A 307 7.39 -26.94 2.82
N THR A 308 6.10 -26.78 2.54
CA THR A 308 5.03 -27.26 3.42
C THR A 308 3.80 -27.68 2.62
N GLY A 309 3.05 -28.64 3.15
CA GLY A 309 1.75 -29.04 2.60
C GLY A 309 0.60 -28.12 3.03
N ASN A 310 0.87 -27.12 3.88
CA ASN A 310 -0.12 -26.17 4.39
C ASN A 310 -0.12 -24.87 3.59
N ALA A 311 -1.21 -24.11 3.68
CA ALA A 311 -1.35 -22.83 2.99
C ALA A 311 -0.36 -21.78 3.51
N VAL A 312 0.34 -21.09 2.61
CA VAL A 312 1.24 -19.98 2.95
C VAL A 312 0.86 -18.75 2.14
N THR A 313 0.66 -17.62 2.81
CA THR A 313 0.52 -16.31 2.16
C THR A 313 1.73 -15.44 2.49
N LEU A 314 2.37 -14.85 1.49
CA LEU A 314 3.35 -13.78 1.65
C LEU A 314 2.73 -12.50 1.12
N GLN A 315 2.65 -11.44 1.93
CA GLN A 315 1.99 -10.20 1.52
C GLN A 315 2.74 -8.93 1.92
N ASN A 316 2.60 -7.86 1.14
CA ASN A 316 3.12 -6.51 1.43
C ASN A 316 4.60 -6.50 1.83
N ILE A 317 5.42 -7.32 1.17
CA ILE A 317 6.78 -7.61 1.63
C ILE A 317 7.78 -7.45 0.50
N THR A 318 8.93 -6.86 0.81
CA THR A 318 10.09 -6.86 -0.08
C THR A 318 11.06 -7.97 0.33
N LEU A 319 11.38 -8.88 -0.59
CA LEU A 319 12.44 -9.87 -0.42
C LEU A 319 13.65 -9.42 -1.22
N GLU A 320 14.69 -8.95 -0.52
CA GLU A 320 15.89 -8.40 -1.13
C GLU A 320 17.10 -9.26 -0.81
N HIS A 321 17.66 -9.88 -1.85
CA HIS A 321 18.90 -10.63 -1.69
C HIS A 321 20.11 -9.69 -1.56
N ALA A 322 21.29 -10.27 -1.41
CA ALA A 322 22.56 -9.59 -1.58
C ALA A 322 23.46 -10.36 -2.56
N ALA A 323 24.51 -9.70 -3.06
CA ALA A 323 25.55 -10.35 -3.86
C ALA A 323 26.26 -11.43 -3.02
N ILE A 324 26.26 -12.67 -3.52
CA ILE A 324 26.97 -13.79 -2.87
C ILE A 324 28.35 -13.95 -3.51
N ALA A 325 29.40 -13.91 -2.69
CA ALA A 325 30.80 -14.07 -3.12
C ALA A 325 31.19 -15.56 -3.33
N ASP A 326 30.28 -16.37 -3.85
CA ASP A 326 30.46 -17.79 -4.15
C ASP A 326 30.08 -18.05 -5.60
N ALA A 327 31.10 -18.11 -6.46
CA ALA A 327 30.93 -18.25 -7.91
C ALA A 327 30.37 -19.61 -8.36
N GLU A 328 30.14 -20.56 -7.44
CA GLU A 328 29.73 -21.94 -7.75
C GLU A 328 28.33 -22.33 -7.26
N ARG A 329 27.58 -21.43 -6.59
CA ARG A 329 26.22 -21.72 -6.08
C ARG A 329 25.16 -20.68 -6.42
N SER A 330 24.03 -21.14 -6.97
CA SER A 330 22.87 -20.30 -7.25
C SER A 330 22.18 -19.80 -5.99
N TYR A 331 21.44 -18.71 -6.14
CA TYR A 331 20.67 -18.08 -5.07
C TYR A 331 19.38 -17.46 -5.60
N HIS A 332 18.38 -17.44 -4.74
CA HIS A 332 17.01 -17.05 -5.04
C HIS A 332 16.48 -16.15 -3.93
N THR A 333 15.65 -15.15 -4.26
CA THR A 333 14.90 -14.43 -3.21
C THR A 333 13.82 -15.34 -2.64
N LEU A 334 13.19 -16.16 -3.47
CA LEU A 334 12.10 -17.05 -3.08
C LEU A 334 12.21 -18.43 -3.77
N ASP A 335 12.34 -19.49 -2.98
CA ASP A 335 12.31 -20.89 -3.44
C ASP A 335 11.07 -21.59 -2.88
N ILE A 336 10.19 -22.10 -3.74
CA ILE A 336 8.92 -22.73 -3.36
C ILE A 336 8.93 -24.18 -3.85
N TYR A 337 9.11 -25.11 -2.93
CA TYR A 337 9.31 -26.51 -3.20
C TYR A 337 8.18 -27.37 -2.61
N GLY A 338 7.55 -28.21 -3.44
CA GLY A 338 6.52 -29.16 -3.01
C GLY A 338 5.31 -28.54 -2.30
N SER A 339 5.03 -27.26 -2.55
CA SER A 339 4.05 -26.48 -1.78
C SER A 339 2.83 -26.15 -2.67
N PRO A 340 1.69 -26.86 -2.49
CA PRO A 340 0.58 -26.82 -3.44
C PRO A 340 -0.37 -25.64 -3.26
N ASP A 341 -0.18 -24.81 -2.24
CA ASP A 341 -1.09 -23.73 -1.84
C ASP A 341 -0.29 -22.52 -1.31
N VAL A 342 0.27 -21.72 -2.23
CA VAL A 342 0.98 -20.49 -1.90
C VAL A 342 0.32 -19.29 -2.59
N THR A 343 0.06 -18.24 -1.81
CA THR A 343 -0.48 -16.97 -2.31
C THR A 343 0.55 -15.85 -2.10
N LEU A 344 0.80 -15.05 -3.14
CA LEU A 344 1.62 -13.86 -3.07
C LEU A 344 0.74 -12.63 -3.28
N ARG A 345 0.87 -11.61 -2.42
CA ARG A 345 0.13 -10.35 -2.53
C ARG A 345 1.04 -9.15 -2.40
N ASP A 346 1.06 -8.26 -3.38
CA ASP A 346 1.84 -7.01 -3.29
C ASP A 346 3.29 -7.27 -2.85
N ILE A 347 4.00 -8.09 -3.64
CA ILE A 347 5.33 -8.59 -3.31
C ILE A 347 6.40 -8.02 -4.25
N THR A 348 7.53 -7.64 -3.68
CA THR A 348 8.72 -7.24 -4.42
C THR A 348 9.83 -8.28 -4.23
N LEU A 349 10.39 -8.78 -5.33
CA LEU A 349 11.51 -9.72 -5.35
C LEU A 349 12.72 -9.06 -6.00
N ASN A 350 13.70 -8.66 -5.20
CA ASN A 350 14.92 -8.02 -5.68
C ASN A 350 16.14 -8.96 -5.63
N ARG A 351 16.58 -9.40 -6.82
CA ARG A 351 17.79 -10.18 -7.07
C ARG A 351 18.73 -9.44 -8.04
N ASN A 352 18.79 -8.11 -7.96
CA ASN A 352 19.60 -7.27 -8.84
C ASN A 352 21.08 -7.20 -8.44
N PHE A 353 21.75 -8.36 -8.43
CA PHE A 353 23.16 -8.45 -8.05
C PHE A 353 23.94 -9.26 -9.09
N ASP A 354 25.08 -8.71 -9.51
CA ASP A 354 26.03 -9.40 -10.37
C ASP A 354 26.88 -10.36 -9.54
N SER A 355 26.43 -11.60 -9.40
CA SER A 355 27.24 -12.68 -8.83
C SER A 355 27.14 -13.97 -9.64
N ALA A 356 28.29 -14.60 -9.88
CA ALA A 356 28.31 -15.97 -10.38
C ALA A 356 27.76 -16.90 -9.29
N PRO A 357 27.04 -17.99 -9.64
CA PRO A 357 26.74 -18.55 -10.96
C PRO A 357 25.27 -18.41 -11.40
N GLY A 358 24.54 -17.40 -10.91
CA GLY A 358 23.17 -17.13 -11.35
C GLY A 358 22.08 -17.62 -10.39
N GLY A 359 20.90 -17.94 -10.92
CA GLY A 359 19.67 -18.17 -10.16
C GLY A 359 18.49 -17.35 -10.71
N ALA A 360 17.28 -17.61 -10.24
CA ALA A 360 16.09 -16.80 -10.51
C ALA A 360 15.68 -16.00 -9.27
N ALA A 361 14.84 -14.98 -9.41
CA ALA A 361 14.21 -14.36 -8.24
C ALA A 361 13.30 -15.39 -7.55
N MET A 362 12.44 -16.05 -8.33
CA MET A 362 11.52 -17.08 -7.83
C MET A 362 11.74 -18.45 -8.50
N VAL A 363 11.65 -19.53 -7.74
CA VAL A 363 11.66 -20.91 -8.24
C VAL A 363 10.44 -21.66 -7.72
N LEU A 364 9.69 -22.30 -8.61
CA LEU A 364 8.55 -23.16 -8.28
C LEU A 364 8.86 -24.60 -8.72
N ASN A 365 9.05 -25.51 -7.77
CA ASN A 365 9.26 -26.92 -8.08
C ASN A 365 8.20 -27.80 -7.41
N GLY A 366 7.28 -28.35 -8.19
CA GLY A 366 6.16 -29.13 -7.67
C GLY A 366 5.20 -28.32 -6.78
N SER A 367 5.02 -27.03 -7.11
CA SER A 367 4.31 -26.05 -6.28
C SER A 367 3.27 -25.27 -7.08
N ASN A 368 2.19 -24.81 -6.44
CA ASN A 368 1.20 -23.94 -7.08
C ASN A 368 1.17 -22.58 -6.40
N VAL A 369 1.34 -21.53 -7.19
CA VAL A 369 1.38 -20.14 -6.71
C VAL A 369 0.29 -19.32 -7.40
N THR A 370 -0.49 -18.61 -6.59
CA THR A 370 -1.41 -17.57 -7.07
C THR A 370 -0.88 -16.20 -6.68
N VAL A 371 -0.91 -15.24 -7.60
CA VAL A 371 -0.50 -13.86 -7.37
C VAL A 371 -1.71 -12.95 -7.43
N GLU A 372 -1.88 -12.12 -6.40
CA GLU A 372 -2.91 -11.07 -6.32
C GLU A 372 -2.22 -9.72 -6.12
N GLY A 373 -2.78 -8.64 -6.66
CA GLY A 373 -2.16 -7.31 -6.55
C GLY A 373 -0.87 -7.19 -7.37
N ASN A 374 0.16 -6.57 -6.80
CA ASN A 374 1.43 -6.29 -7.48
C ASN A 374 2.44 -7.44 -7.33
N LEU A 375 3.19 -7.72 -8.40
CA LEU A 375 4.38 -8.55 -8.40
C LEU A 375 5.51 -7.80 -9.11
N ASP A 376 6.46 -7.30 -8.32
CA ASP A 376 7.62 -6.58 -8.85
C ASP A 376 8.84 -7.49 -8.77
N ILE A 377 9.47 -7.78 -9.91
CA ILE A 377 10.68 -8.60 -9.96
C ILE A 377 11.81 -7.82 -10.61
N THR A 378 12.94 -7.72 -9.91
CA THR A 378 14.18 -7.15 -10.44
C THR A 378 15.28 -8.20 -10.39
N VAL A 379 15.93 -8.47 -11.52
CA VAL A 379 17.03 -9.43 -11.64
C VAL A 379 18.25 -8.81 -12.34
N GLY A 380 19.44 -9.14 -11.84
CA GLY A 380 20.72 -8.70 -12.42
C GLY A 380 21.24 -9.64 -13.52
N GLY A 381 22.28 -9.24 -14.26
CA GLY A 381 22.71 -9.89 -15.50
C GLY A 381 23.21 -11.33 -15.39
N SER A 382 23.56 -11.78 -14.19
CA SER A 382 23.91 -13.18 -13.91
C SER A 382 22.69 -14.11 -13.73
N ALA A 383 21.49 -13.55 -13.57
CA ALA A 383 20.28 -14.34 -13.35
C ALA A 383 19.94 -15.21 -14.56
N TRP A 384 19.27 -16.33 -14.31
CA TRP A 384 18.76 -17.20 -15.37
C TRP A 384 17.55 -16.56 -16.06
N TYR A 385 16.62 -16.04 -15.26
CA TYR A 385 15.32 -15.46 -15.62
C TYR A 385 14.66 -14.92 -14.34
N GLY A 386 13.49 -14.27 -14.45
CA GLY A 386 12.71 -13.83 -13.28
C GLY A 386 12.20 -14.99 -12.43
N VAL A 387 11.52 -15.95 -13.06
CA VAL A 387 10.83 -17.07 -12.41
C VAL A 387 11.14 -18.39 -13.12
N ASN A 388 11.50 -19.44 -12.36
CA ASN A 388 11.46 -20.82 -12.86
C ASN A 388 10.14 -21.49 -12.48
N VAL A 389 9.47 -22.14 -13.43
CA VAL A 389 8.32 -23.01 -13.16
C VAL A 389 8.66 -24.41 -13.65
N ASP A 390 9.11 -25.25 -12.72
CA ASP A 390 9.62 -26.59 -12.98
C ASP A 390 8.67 -27.66 -12.44
N ALA A 391 8.15 -28.50 -13.34
CA ALA A 391 7.30 -29.64 -12.98
C ALA A 391 8.04 -31.00 -12.96
N GLU A 392 9.35 -31.02 -12.72
CA GLU A 392 10.16 -32.25 -12.67
C GLU A 392 9.70 -33.22 -11.57
N THR A 393 9.35 -32.71 -10.38
CA THR A 393 9.00 -33.54 -9.22
C THR A 393 7.48 -33.77 -9.06
N ALA A 394 6.68 -32.75 -9.35
CA ALA A 394 5.22 -32.77 -9.34
C ALA A 394 4.68 -31.64 -10.23
N ALA A 395 3.34 -31.53 -10.37
CA ALA A 395 2.75 -30.41 -11.11
C ALA A 395 3.18 -29.07 -10.49
N SER A 396 3.58 -28.12 -11.34
CA SER A 396 4.03 -26.79 -10.92
C SER A 396 3.30 -25.72 -11.73
N SER A 397 2.77 -24.70 -11.05
CA SER A 397 1.96 -23.66 -11.70
C SER A 397 2.12 -22.28 -11.06
N LEU A 398 2.03 -21.25 -11.91
CA LEU A 398 1.98 -19.84 -11.53
C LEU A 398 0.74 -19.20 -12.15
N ASP A 399 -0.13 -18.59 -11.34
CA ASP A 399 -1.26 -17.79 -11.82
C ASP A 399 -1.01 -16.30 -11.57
N ILE A 400 -0.84 -15.55 -12.66
CA ILE A 400 -0.69 -14.09 -12.69
C ILE A 400 -1.79 -13.42 -13.52
N MET A 401 -2.92 -14.10 -13.76
CA MET A 401 -3.97 -13.60 -14.66
C MET A 401 -4.54 -12.25 -14.22
N ASN A 402 -4.60 -12.01 -12.91
CA ASN A 402 -5.13 -10.79 -12.29
C ASN A 402 -4.07 -9.96 -11.56
N ALA A 403 -2.77 -10.26 -11.77
CA ALA A 403 -1.68 -9.55 -11.13
C ALA A 403 -1.17 -8.41 -12.02
N ALA A 404 -0.80 -7.29 -11.41
CA ALA A 404 0.01 -6.26 -12.05
C ALA A 404 1.48 -6.66 -11.91
N VAL A 405 2.13 -6.99 -13.03
CA VAL A 405 3.50 -7.52 -13.03
C VAL A 405 4.46 -6.47 -13.58
N SER A 406 5.47 -6.11 -12.79
CA SER A 406 6.64 -5.36 -13.25
C SER A 406 7.85 -6.28 -13.28
N PHE A 407 8.60 -6.27 -14.39
CA PHE A 407 9.80 -7.09 -14.54
C PHE A 407 10.97 -6.30 -15.10
N THR A 408 12.01 -6.13 -14.29
CA THR A 408 13.27 -5.50 -14.66
C THR A 408 14.37 -6.56 -14.75
N GLY A 409 14.66 -7.04 -15.97
CA GLY A 409 15.70 -8.05 -16.20
C GLY A 409 16.48 -7.89 -17.51
N GLY A 410 16.35 -6.74 -18.17
CA GLY A 410 16.95 -6.50 -19.49
C GLY A 410 16.44 -7.50 -20.53
N SER A 411 17.34 -8.26 -21.17
CA SER A 411 16.98 -9.26 -22.20
C SER A 411 16.57 -10.63 -21.65
N LEU A 412 16.50 -10.81 -20.32
CA LEU A 412 16.13 -12.07 -19.69
C LEU A 412 14.64 -12.36 -19.86
N ALA A 413 14.28 -13.64 -19.84
CA ALA A 413 12.87 -14.04 -19.77
C ALA A 413 12.31 -13.72 -18.38
N PHE A 414 11.04 -13.29 -18.33
CA PHE A 414 10.32 -13.14 -17.08
C PHE A 414 10.06 -14.51 -16.45
N VAL A 415 9.51 -15.46 -17.22
CA VAL A 415 9.28 -16.84 -16.76
C VAL A 415 9.94 -17.82 -17.72
N LEU A 416 10.59 -18.84 -17.16
CA LEU A 416 10.89 -20.08 -17.86
C LEU A 416 10.03 -21.22 -17.30
N MET A 417 9.31 -21.91 -18.16
CA MET A 417 8.59 -23.15 -17.86
C MET A 417 9.37 -24.35 -18.39
N GLU A 418 9.57 -25.34 -17.53
CA GLU A 418 10.22 -26.60 -17.88
C GLU A 418 9.47 -27.81 -17.32
N ASN A 419 9.73 -28.98 -17.93
CA ASN A 419 9.19 -30.28 -17.52
C ASN A 419 7.65 -30.35 -17.40
N GLY A 420 6.93 -29.45 -18.07
CA GLY A 420 5.46 -29.38 -18.04
C GLY A 420 4.88 -28.36 -17.05
N GLY A 421 5.71 -27.48 -16.48
CA GLY A 421 5.27 -26.32 -15.71
C GLY A 421 4.30 -25.44 -16.51
N THR A 422 3.38 -24.78 -15.80
CA THR A 422 2.30 -23.99 -16.42
C THR A 422 2.20 -22.60 -15.84
N VAL A 423 1.77 -21.64 -16.66
CA VAL A 423 1.51 -20.27 -16.22
C VAL A 423 0.16 -19.82 -16.79
N ALA A 424 -0.69 -19.23 -15.96
CA ALA A 424 -1.85 -18.45 -16.41
C ALA A 424 -1.47 -16.97 -16.43
N TYR A 425 -1.63 -16.30 -17.57
CA TYR A 425 -1.17 -14.93 -17.80
C TYR A 425 -2.04 -14.18 -18.82
N PRO A 426 -2.09 -12.84 -18.76
CA PRO A 426 -2.75 -12.03 -19.78
C PRO A 426 -1.96 -12.10 -21.09
N ALA A 427 -2.52 -12.74 -22.12
CA ALA A 427 -1.81 -13.04 -23.37
C ALA A 427 -1.23 -11.80 -24.08
N GLY A 428 -1.87 -10.63 -23.97
CA GLY A 428 -1.40 -9.39 -24.59
C GLY A 428 -0.08 -8.87 -24.03
N ASN A 429 0.27 -9.20 -22.78
CA ASN A 429 1.45 -8.63 -22.13
C ASN A 429 2.73 -9.44 -22.37
N TRP A 430 2.61 -10.67 -22.89
CA TRP A 430 3.70 -11.63 -22.88
C TRP A 430 3.84 -12.37 -24.22
N LEU A 431 5.08 -12.42 -24.71
CA LEU A 431 5.47 -13.24 -25.84
C LEU A 431 5.79 -14.65 -25.36
N LYS A 432 5.15 -15.63 -25.97
CA LYS A 432 5.43 -17.04 -25.71
C LYS A 432 6.44 -17.58 -26.72
N TYR A 433 7.59 -18.05 -26.24
CA TYR A 433 8.63 -18.67 -27.06
C TYR A 433 8.85 -20.13 -26.65
N GLU A 434 8.64 -21.07 -27.58
CA GLU A 434 8.83 -22.50 -27.34
C GLU A 434 10.09 -22.99 -28.05
N TYR A 435 10.96 -23.71 -27.32
CA TYR A 435 12.19 -24.26 -27.88
C TYR A 435 12.60 -25.58 -27.22
N GLU A 436 13.49 -26.31 -27.88
CA GLU A 436 14.08 -27.55 -27.37
C GLU A 436 15.58 -27.37 -27.15
N ALA A 437 16.08 -27.75 -25.98
CA ALA A 437 17.50 -27.78 -25.67
C ALA A 437 17.81 -29.04 -24.85
N GLU A 438 18.92 -29.71 -25.16
CA GLU A 438 19.36 -30.94 -24.46
C GLU A 438 18.30 -32.06 -24.39
N GLY A 439 17.37 -32.11 -25.35
CA GLY A 439 16.27 -33.07 -25.38
C GLY A 439 15.10 -32.76 -24.42
N LYS A 440 15.13 -31.60 -23.76
CA LYS A 440 14.03 -31.05 -22.96
C LYS A 440 13.31 -29.93 -23.72
N LYS A 441 12.01 -29.79 -23.47
CA LYS A 441 11.16 -28.71 -24.00
C LYS A 441 11.06 -27.59 -22.97
N TYR A 442 11.26 -26.37 -23.44
CA TYR A 442 11.16 -25.16 -22.64
C TYR A 442 10.14 -24.21 -23.27
N THR A 443 9.43 -23.48 -22.41
CA THR A 443 8.60 -22.35 -22.82
C THR A 443 9.04 -21.12 -22.04
N ALA A 444 9.42 -20.06 -22.73
CA ALA A 444 9.75 -18.78 -22.10
C ALA A 444 8.62 -17.78 -22.31
N LEU A 445 8.37 -16.94 -21.30
CA LEU A 445 7.58 -15.72 -21.42
C LEU A 445 8.52 -14.51 -21.36
N LEU A 446 8.50 -13.72 -22.43
CA LEU A 446 9.22 -12.46 -22.52
C LEU A 446 8.22 -11.30 -22.50
N PRO A 447 8.56 -10.14 -21.91
CA PRO A 447 7.72 -8.95 -22.02
C PRO A 447 7.42 -8.62 -23.48
N ALA A 448 6.16 -8.38 -23.80
CA ALA A 448 5.78 -7.81 -25.09
C ALA A 448 6.02 -6.29 -25.06
N ALA A 449 6.40 -5.71 -26.20
CA ALA A 449 6.53 -4.27 -26.32
C ALA A 449 5.15 -3.59 -26.42
N ALA A 450 4.25 -4.23 -27.17
CA ALA A 450 2.87 -3.79 -27.33
C ALA A 450 1.97 -4.97 -27.70
N SER A 451 0.65 -4.74 -27.64
CA SER A 451 -0.36 -5.65 -28.18
C SER A 451 -1.41 -4.93 -29.01
N VAL A 452 -2.04 -5.69 -29.91
CA VAL A 452 -3.23 -5.27 -30.69
C VAL A 452 -4.33 -6.29 -30.44
N ASP A 453 -5.48 -5.83 -29.92
CA ASP A 453 -6.64 -6.68 -29.59
C ASP A 453 -6.28 -7.96 -28.80
N GLY A 454 -5.30 -7.83 -27.90
CA GLY A 454 -4.82 -8.90 -27.02
C GLY A 454 -3.75 -9.82 -27.63
N GLN A 455 -3.35 -9.60 -28.88
CA GLN A 455 -2.21 -10.28 -29.50
C GLN A 455 -0.91 -9.55 -29.18
N ALA A 456 0.05 -10.22 -28.56
CA ALA A 456 1.36 -9.65 -28.19
C ALA A 456 2.33 -9.56 -29.37
N TYR A 457 3.13 -8.49 -29.40
CA TYR A 457 4.17 -8.24 -30.40
C TYR A 457 5.52 -7.90 -29.74
N ALA A 458 6.61 -8.30 -30.41
CA ALA A 458 7.95 -8.12 -29.89
C ALA A 458 8.45 -6.68 -29.99
N THR A 459 7.90 -5.92 -30.94
CA THR A 459 8.26 -4.52 -31.15
C THR A 459 7.00 -3.67 -31.34
N ILE A 460 7.10 -2.39 -30.96
CA ILE A 460 6.04 -1.40 -31.21
C ILE A 460 5.76 -1.30 -32.71
N ALA A 461 6.80 -1.32 -33.55
CA ALA A 461 6.66 -1.25 -35.00
C ALA A 461 5.85 -2.41 -35.59
N GLU A 462 6.03 -3.64 -35.09
CA GLU A 462 5.25 -4.80 -35.53
C GLU A 462 3.78 -4.69 -35.10
N ALA A 463 3.53 -4.22 -33.87
CA ALA A 463 2.17 -3.97 -33.39
C ALA A 463 1.46 -2.89 -34.22
N LEU A 464 2.11 -1.75 -34.46
CA LEU A 464 1.56 -0.68 -35.29
C LEU A 464 1.29 -1.14 -36.73
N ALA A 465 2.16 -1.97 -37.31
CA ALA A 465 1.95 -2.52 -38.65
C ALA A 465 0.78 -3.53 -38.73
N ALA A 466 0.32 -4.04 -37.59
CA ALA A 466 -0.80 -4.96 -37.47
C ALA A 466 -2.10 -4.28 -37.00
N LEU A 467 -2.05 -3.00 -36.64
CA LEU A 467 -3.20 -2.25 -36.15
C LEU A 467 -4.17 -1.94 -37.30
N ASP A 468 -5.44 -2.29 -37.13
CA ASP A 468 -6.52 -1.99 -38.07
C ASP A 468 -7.62 -1.13 -37.42
N GLU A 469 -8.48 -0.53 -38.26
CA GLU A 469 -9.63 0.29 -37.83
C GLU A 469 -10.54 -0.48 -36.84
N GLY A 470 -10.80 0.12 -35.68
CA GLY A 470 -11.67 -0.43 -34.64
C GLY A 470 -10.95 -1.26 -33.57
N GLU A 471 -9.65 -1.52 -33.73
CA GLU A 471 -8.85 -2.30 -32.78
C GLU A 471 -8.25 -1.43 -31.66
N THR A 472 -7.71 -2.11 -30.64
CA THR A 472 -7.04 -1.51 -29.49
C THR A 472 -5.56 -1.82 -29.49
N PHE A 473 -4.73 -0.78 -29.61
CA PHE A 473 -3.30 -0.81 -29.37
C PHE A 473 -3.00 -0.57 -27.88
N VAL A 474 -2.18 -1.41 -27.28
CA VAL A 474 -1.77 -1.28 -25.86
C VAL A 474 -0.26 -1.34 -25.78
N LEU A 475 0.39 -0.32 -25.22
CA LEU A 475 1.79 -0.40 -24.77
C LEU A 475 1.87 -1.29 -23.54
N THR A 476 2.70 -2.33 -23.59
CA THR A 476 2.78 -3.35 -22.53
C THR A 476 4.12 -3.35 -21.80
N SER A 477 5.05 -2.48 -22.20
CA SER A 477 6.33 -2.25 -21.52
C SER A 477 6.69 -0.77 -21.55
N ASP A 478 7.45 -0.32 -20.56
CA ASP A 478 7.99 1.04 -20.54
C ASP A 478 8.80 1.33 -21.81
N THR A 479 8.65 2.53 -22.37
CA THR A 479 9.32 2.88 -23.62
C THR A 479 9.54 4.37 -23.79
N HIS A 480 10.69 4.68 -24.40
CA HIS A 480 11.07 6.00 -24.90
C HIS A 480 10.97 6.10 -26.43
N GLU A 481 10.55 5.02 -27.10
CA GLU A 481 10.39 5.01 -28.55
C GLU A 481 9.23 5.91 -28.97
N ASP A 482 9.44 6.74 -29.99
CA ASP A 482 8.38 7.55 -30.57
C ASP A 482 7.33 6.65 -31.25
N VAL A 483 6.05 6.95 -31.00
CA VAL A 483 4.90 6.20 -31.51
C VAL A 483 4.13 7.08 -32.47
N VAL A 484 3.75 6.54 -33.65
CA VAL A 484 2.88 7.23 -34.61
C VAL A 484 1.66 6.38 -34.85
N ILE A 485 0.47 6.95 -34.62
CA ILE A 485 -0.83 6.33 -34.90
C ILE A 485 -1.39 7.00 -36.15
N ASP A 486 -1.44 6.28 -37.26
CA ASP A 486 -1.97 6.74 -38.56
C ASP A 486 -3.28 6.06 -38.99
N ASP A 487 -3.78 5.10 -38.21
CA ASP A 487 -5.11 4.52 -38.35
C ASP A 487 -6.19 5.33 -37.62
N SER A 488 -7.38 5.36 -38.21
CA SER A 488 -8.56 6.04 -37.65
C SER A 488 -9.39 5.06 -36.81
N ASN A 489 -10.21 5.61 -35.90
CA ASN A 489 -11.14 4.85 -35.06
C ASN A 489 -10.50 3.72 -34.23
N VAL A 490 -9.25 3.90 -33.80
CA VAL A 490 -8.52 2.96 -32.92
C VAL A 490 -8.50 3.45 -31.48
N THR A 491 -8.31 2.53 -30.54
CA THR A 491 -8.04 2.87 -29.13
C THR A 491 -6.57 2.64 -28.80
N VAL A 492 -5.96 3.55 -28.04
CA VAL A 492 -4.54 3.55 -27.67
C VAL A 492 -4.45 3.64 -26.16
N LYS A 493 -3.76 2.67 -25.53
CA LYS A 493 -3.69 2.54 -24.07
C LYS A 493 -2.26 2.24 -23.60
N CYS A 494 -1.98 2.47 -22.33
CA CYS A 494 -0.90 1.79 -21.61
C CYS A 494 -1.50 0.65 -20.79
N ALA A 495 -0.78 -0.46 -20.64
CA ALA A 495 -1.11 -1.44 -19.62
C ALA A 495 -0.88 -0.83 -18.23
N ALA A 496 -1.54 -1.39 -17.21
CA ALA A 496 -1.39 -0.90 -15.83
C ALA A 496 0.08 -0.95 -15.40
N GLY A 497 0.57 0.15 -14.80
CA GLY A 497 1.96 0.29 -14.37
C GLY A 497 2.98 0.63 -15.47
N VAL A 498 2.56 0.63 -16.75
CA VAL A 498 3.44 0.99 -17.88
C VAL A 498 3.49 2.50 -18.07
N THR A 499 4.69 3.02 -18.22
CA THR A 499 5.01 4.43 -18.46
C THR A 499 5.53 4.65 -19.88
N PHE A 500 5.01 5.68 -20.54
CA PHE A 500 5.50 6.15 -21.83
C PHE A 500 6.28 7.44 -21.61
N ASP A 501 7.45 7.58 -22.23
CA ASP A 501 8.24 8.83 -22.14
C ASP A 501 8.77 9.32 -23.50
N GLY A 502 8.37 8.67 -24.59
CA GLY A 502 8.65 9.10 -25.97
C GLY A 502 7.73 10.23 -26.47
N ILE A 503 7.66 10.39 -27.80
CA ILE A 503 6.71 11.26 -28.49
C ILE A 503 5.63 10.42 -29.17
N LEU A 504 4.37 10.61 -28.77
CA LEU A 504 3.19 10.01 -29.39
C LEU A 504 2.58 10.99 -30.40
N THR A 505 2.50 10.60 -31.66
CA THR A 505 1.89 11.39 -32.74
C THR A 505 0.62 10.72 -33.26
N LEU A 506 -0.51 11.41 -33.15
CA LEU A 506 -1.73 11.11 -33.88
C LEU A 506 -1.65 11.80 -35.24
N ALA A 507 -1.47 11.03 -36.31
CA ALA A 507 -1.09 11.54 -37.62
C ALA A 507 -2.16 12.43 -38.26
N SER A 508 -1.75 13.27 -39.22
CA SER A 508 -2.70 14.11 -39.96
C SER A 508 -3.59 13.25 -40.86
N GLY A 509 -4.82 13.72 -41.09
CA GLY A 509 -5.83 12.96 -41.86
C GLY A 509 -6.55 11.86 -41.09
N THR A 510 -6.17 11.59 -39.84
CA THR A 510 -6.85 10.62 -38.97
C THR A 510 -8.07 11.21 -38.27
N SER A 511 -8.99 10.34 -37.84
CA SER A 511 -10.09 10.72 -36.96
C SER A 511 -10.54 9.59 -36.02
N GLY A 512 -11.10 9.94 -34.86
CA GLY A 512 -11.73 8.97 -33.96
C GLY A 512 -10.76 8.10 -33.14
N ILE A 513 -9.48 8.44 -33.09
CA ILE A 513 -8.49 7.85 -32.19
C ILE A 513 -8.86 8.22 -30.75
N ILE A 514 -8.85 7.21 -29.88
CA ILE A 514 -9.13 7.34 -28.45
C ILE A 514 -7.87 6.97 -27.68
N LEU A 515 -7.23 7.92 -27.01
CA LEU A 515 -6.33 7.60 -25.90
C LEU A 515 -7.18 7.32 -24.67
N ASP A 516 -7.08 6.10 -24.13
CA ASP A 516 -7.82 5.66 -22.94
C ASP A 516 -6.85 5.09 -21.92
N ASP A 517 -6.83 5.63 -20.71
CA ASP A 517 -5.94 5.14 -19.64
C ASP A 517 -4.46 5.12 -20.09
N PHE A 518 -4.06 6.19 -20.79
CA PHE A 518 -2.71 6.37 -21.30
C PHE A 518 -1.87 7.13 -20.27
N SER A 519 -0.67 6.64 -19.98
CA SER A 519 0.23 7.20 -18.98
C SER A 519 1.52 7.73 -19.61
N LEU A 520 1.74 9.03 -19.55
CA LEU A 520 3.01 9.70 -19.89
C LEU A 520 3.76 10.05 -18.61
N ASP A 521 5.01 9.66 -18.49
CA ASP A 521 5.92 10.11 -17.42
C ASP A 521 7.29 10.50 -18.01
N TYR A 522 7.48 11.79 -18.23
CA TYR A 522 8.68 12.33 -18.87
C TYR A 522 9.47 13.20 -17.88
N ASP A 523 10.74 12.89 -17.61
CA ASP A 523 11.67 13.80 -16.91
C ASP A 523 12.92 14.06 -17.75
N TYR A 524 13.10 15.30 -18.19
CA TYR A 524 14.30 15.76 -18.90
C TYR A 524 15.59 15.50 -18.12
N GLN A 525 15.55 15.43 -16.78
CA GLN A 525 16.74 15.19 -15.96
C GLN A 525 17.27 13.76 -16.07
N ASP A 526 16.55 12.88 -16.73
CA ASP A 526 17.03 11.57 -17.13
C ASP A 526 18.11 11.71 -18.21
N GLY A 527 19.30 11.16 -17.97
CA GLY A 527 20.54 11.52 -18.67
C GLY A 527 20.54 11.29 -20.19
N ASP A 528 19.60 10.48 -20.68
CA ASP A 528 19.45 10.15 -22.11
C ASP A 528 18.38 10.99 -22.83
N LYS A 529 17.63 11.84 -22.10
CA LYS A 529 16.49 12.58 -22.65
C LYS A 529 16.89 13.98 -23.14
N LYS A 530 16.30 14.39 -24.27
CA LYS A 530 16.34 15.76 -24.79
C LYS A 530 14.95 16.34 -24.76
N ASN A 531 14.85 17.63 -24.47
CA ASN A 531 13.58 18.34 -24.55
C ASN A 531 12.97 18.14 -25.95
N PRO A 532 11.70 17.70 -26.05
CA PRO A 532 11.03 17.63 -27.33
C PRO A 532 10.80 19.04 -27.86
N ASP A 533 10.84 19.22 -29.19
CA ASP A 533 10.64 20.53 -29.81
C ASP A 533 9.23 21.09 -29.58
N TYR A 534 8.26 20.20 -29.34
CA TYR A 534 6.84 20.52 -29.44
C TYR A 534 5.95 19.92 -28.35
N GLY A 535 6.51 19.08 -27.48
CA GLY A 535 5.79 18.27 -26.49
C GLY A 535 5.80 16.78 -26.81
N ASN A 536 5.18 15.99 -25.94
CA ASN A 536 5.18 14.53 -26.05
C ASN A 536 3.95 13.99 -26.77
N ILE A 537 2.79 14.65 -26.73
CA ILE A 537 1.56 14.16 -27.38
C ILE A 537 1.18 15.10 -28.52
N LEU A 538 1.35 14.69 -29.77
CA LEU A 538 1.08 15.50 -30.96
C LEU A 538 -0.23 15.05 -31.63
N ILE A 539 -1.25 15.89 -31.60
CA ILE A 539 -2.57 15.68 -32.20
C ILE A 539 -2.67 16.45 -33.52
N ASN A 540 -2.62 15.72 -34.64
CA ASN A 540 -2.74 16.30 -35.99
C ASN A 540 -4.04 15.91 -36.72
N GLY A 541 -4.85 15.02 -36.14
CA GLY A 541 -6.15 14.58 -36.68
C GLY A 541 -7.36 15.28 -36.03
N ASN A 542 -8.57 14.90 -36.47
CA ASN A 542 -9.85 15.47 -35.99
C ASN A 542 -10.64 14.48 -35.13
N ASN A 543 -11.55 14.96 -34.30
CA ASN A 543 -12.43 14.13 -33.45
C ASN A 543 -11.67 13.11 -32.58
N GLN A 544 -10.48 13.47 -32.11
CA GLN A 544 -9.70 12.62 -31.21
C GLN A 544 -10.18 12.78 -29.78
N THR A 545 -10.10 11.70 -29.00
CA THR A 545 -10.51 11.69 -27.59
C THR A 545 -9.32 11.29 -26.72
N LEU A 546 -9.07 12.05 -25.66
CA LEU A 546 -8.18 11.68 -24.57
C LEU A 546 -9.08 11.48 -23.35
N LYS A 547 -9.09 10.29 -22.76
CA LYS A 547 -9.91 10.00 -21.59
C LYS A 547 -9.15 9.21 -20.54
N ASN A 548 -9.34 9.58 -19.27
CA ASN A 548 -8.73 8.90 -18.12
C ASN A 548 -7.19 8.84 -18.18
N CYS A 549 -6.54 9.76 -18.91
CA CYS A 549 -5.09 9.75 -19.08
C CYS A 549 -4.37 10.45 -17.92
N SER A 550 -3.17 9.98 -17.59
CA SER A 550 -2.25 10.65 -16.66
C SER A 550 -1.04 11.15 -17.43
N PHE A 551 -0.78 12.45 -17.38
CA PHE A 551 0.35 13.05 -18.07
C PHE A 551 1.23 13.82 -17.09
N VAL A 552 2.42 13.30 -16.84
CA VAL A 552 3.46 13.93 -16.03
C VAL A 552 4.65 14.25 -16.93
N ALA A 553 5.06 15.51 -17.02
CA ALA A 553 6.20 15.89 -17.83
C ALA A 553 7.00 17.08 -17.27
N LYS A 554 8.28 16.87 -17.04
CA LYS A 554 9.26 17.84 -16.57
C LYS A 554 10.28 18.12 -17.66
N TYR A 555 10.32 19.37 -18.12
CA TYR A 555 11.19 19.83 -19.20
C TYR A 555 12.27 20.78 -18.68
N ASN A 556 13.37 20.95 -19.41
CA ASN A 556 14.38 21.96 -19.07
C ASN A 556 13.89 23.36 -19.45
N PRO A 557 13.65 24.25 -18.48
CA PRO A 557 13.11 25.59 -18.71
C PRO A 557 13.99 26.54 -19.52
N ASP A 558 15.29 26.27 -19.60
CA ASP A 558 16.28 27.18 -20.18
C ASP A 558 16.53 26.91 -21.67
N ASP A 559 16.02 25.79 -22.19
CA ASP A 559 16.06 25.51 -23.62
C ASP A 559 14.95 26.26 -24.34
N SER A 560 15.25 27.50 -24.72
CA SER A 560 14.33 28.38 -25.44
C SER A 560 13.83 27.85 -26.79
N GLN A 561 14.53 26.88 -27.40
CA GLN A 561 14.08 26.28 -28.67
C GLN A 561 12.94 25.29 -28.43
N ALA A 562 13.07 24.47 -27.38
CA ALA A 562 12.02 23.54 -26.98
C ALA A 562 10.85 24.26 -26.31
N ILE A 563 11.10 25.20 -25.39
CA ILE A 563 10.03 25.93 -24.67
C ILE A 563 9.78 27.27 -25.36
N GLY A 564 9.53 27.19 -26.67
CA GLY A 564 9.21 28.33 -27.52
C GLY A 564 7.71 28.67 -27.53
N SER A 565 7.32 29.57 -28.43
CA SER A 565 5.91 29.94 -28.62
C SER A 565 5.04 28.82 -29.18
N ASN A 566 5.60 27.64 -29.49
CA ASN A 566 4.95 26.55 -30.21
C ASN A 566 4.87 25.23 -29.42
N PHE A 567 5.13 25.26 -28.11
CA PHE A 567 5.33 24.09 -27.27
C PHE A 567 4.19 23.84 -26.27
N GLY A 568 3.81 22.57 -26.10
CA GLY A 568 3.05 22.12 -24.92
C GLY A 568 3.00 20.61 -24.84
N MET A 569 2.95 20.08 -23.62
CA MET A 569 2.98 18.64 -23.34
C MET A 569 2.02 17.85 -24.24
N VAL A 570 0.81 18.35 -24.42
CA VAL A 570 -0.11 17.95 -25.49
C VAL A 570 -0.23 19.06 -26.52
N ARG A 571 0.18 18.79 -27.75
CA ARG A 571 0.11 19.72 -28.86
C ARG A 571 -0.91 19.39 -29.93
N ILE A 572 -1.80 20.34 -30.24
CA ILE A 572 -2.91 20.14 -31.19
C ILE A 572 -2.72 20.98 -32.44
N ASN A 573 -2.11 20.47 -33.51
CA ASN A 573 -1.78 21.30 -34.68
C ASN A 573 -2.98 21.64 -35.58
N GLU A 574 -3.83 20.65 -35.89
CA GLU A 574 -4.91 20.78 -36.89
C GLU A 574 -6.28 20.31 -36.36
N GLY A 575 -6.38 19.93 -35.09
CA GLY A 575 -7.53 19.23 -34.53
C GLY A 575 -8.80 20.08 -34.31
N THR A 576 -9.91 19.64 -34.91
CA THR A 576 -11.28 20.03 -34.58
C THR A 576 -12.03 18.88 -33.91
N GLY A 577 -12.99 19.18 -33.05
CA GLY A 577 -13.80 18.15 -32.35
C GLY A 577 -13.04 17.36 -31.30
N ILE A 578 -11.96 17.91 -30.75
CA ILE A 578 -11.13 17.19 -29.77
C ILE A 578 -11.87 17.10 -28.42
N THR A 579 -11.83 15.93 -27.79
CA THR A 579 -12.47 15.70 -26.49
C THR A 579 -11.40 15.28 -25.49
N ILE A 580 -11.35 15.93 -24.33
CA ILE A 580 -10.41 15.60 -23.25
C ILE A 580 -11.22 15.44 -21.96
N GLU A 581 -11.21 14.24 -21.38
CA GLU A 581 -12.09 13.86 -20.27
C GLU A 581 -11.32 13.17 -19.14
N ASN A 582 -11.49 13.64 -17.91
CA ASN A 582 -10.92 13.01 -16.71
C ASN A 582 -9.40 12.79 -16.78
N CYS A 583 -8.67 13.65 -17.49
CA CYS A 583 -7.22 13.57 -17.61
C CYS A 583 -6.54 14.40 -16.52
N THR A 584 -5.37 13.95 -16.06
CA THR A 584 -4.48 14.73 -15.18
C THR A 584 -3.27 15.22 -15.97
N PHE A 585 -2.97 16.52 -15.83
CA PHE A 585 -1.84 17.18 -16.46
C PHE A 585 -0.94 17.77 -15.39
N LYS A 586 0.29 17.26 -15.29
CA LYS A 586 1.29 17.69 -14.34
C LYS A 586 2.58 18.07 -15.06
N THR A 587 2.91 19.36 -15.11
CA THR A 587 4.12 19.82 -15.82
C THR A 587 4.71 21.11 -15.25
N ASN A 588 5.99 21.36 -15.52
CA ASN A 588 6.65 22.64 -15.22
C ASN A 588 6.59 23.66 -16.40
N THR A 589 5.82 23.34 -17.44
CA THR A 589 5.63 24.19 -18.64
C THR A 589 4.14 24.25 -19.07
N PHE A 590 3.85 24.47 -20.37
CA PHE A 590 2.51 24.41 -20.94
C PHE A 590 1.95 22.97 -20.98
N SER A 591 0.74 22.78 -20.43
CA SER A 591 0.04 21.49 -20.52
C SER A 591 -0.51 21.25 -21.93
N ILE A 592 -1.24 22.21 -22.52
CA ILE A 592 -1.86 22.05 -23.85
C ILE A 592 -1.51 23.24 -24.77
N PHE A 593 -0.99 22.97 -25.97
CA PHE A 593 -0.59 24.00 -26.94
C PHE A 593 -0.57 23.52 -28.40
N PRO A 594 -1.20 24.16 -29.40
CA PRO A 594 -2.18 25.21 -29.26
C PRO A 594 -3.51 24.59 -28.80
N ALA A 595 -4.44 25.42 -28.36
CA ALA A 595 -5.77 24.99 -28.00
C ALA A 595 -6.53 24.61 -29.28
N MET A 596 -7.26 23.49 -29.22
CA MET A 596 -8.14 22.98 -30.27
C MET A 596 -9.07 24.08 -30.81
N LYS A 597 -9.43 24.01 -32.10
CA LYS A 597 -10.34 24.97 -32.71
C LYS A 597 -11.78 24.83 -32.19
N THR A 598 -12.23 23.59 -32.04
CA THR A 598 -13.51 23.20 -31.43
C THR A 598 -13.32 21.94 -30.58
N GLY A 599 -14.09 21.80 -29.51
CA GLY A 599 -14.05 20.59 -28.68
C GLY A 599 -14.41 20.82 -27.22
N THR A 600 -14.10 19.85 -26.36
CA THR A 600 -14.47 19.87 -24.94
C THR A 600 -13.30 19.42 -24.06
N ILE A 601 -13.23 20.02 -22.86
CA ILE A 601 -12.30 19.65 -21.80
C ILE A 601 -13.12 19.52 -20.51
N THR A 602 -13.25 18.31 -19.96
CA THR A 602 -14.20 18.01 -18.89
C THR A 602 -13.57 17.17 -17.78
N GLY A 603 -13.75 17.58 -16.52
CA GLY A 603 -13.31 16.80 -15.35
C GLY A 603 -11.80 16.63 -15.22
N CYS A 604 -11.00 17.38 -15.98
CA CYS A 604 -9.55 17.28 -15.97
C CYS A 604 -8.93 18.02 -14.78
N THR A 605 -7.77 17.56 -14.34
CA THR A 605 -6.95 18.25 -13.32
C THR A 605 -5.67 18.77 -13.96
N PHE A 606 -5.36 20.04 -13.73
CA PHE A 606 -4.13 20.68 -14.17
C PHE A 606 -3.36 21.15 -12.94
N GLU A 607 -2.12 20.69 -12.80
CA GLU A 607 -1.25 21.01 -11.67
C GLU A 607 0.20 21.27 -12.11
N PRO A 608 0.90 22.25 -11.51
CA PRO A 608 2.31 22.46 -11.76
C PRO A 608 3.16 21.41 -11.05
N ILE A 609 4.32 21.07 -11.62
CA ILE A 609 5.39 20.37 -10.89
C ILE A 609 6.12 21.35 -9.97
N ASP A 610 6.41 22.56 -10.46
CA ASP A 610 7.11 23.61 -9.73
C ASP A 610 6.21 24.82 -9.50
N GLU A 611 6.09 25.26 -8.24
CA GLU A 611 5.23 26.39 -7.83
C GLU A 611 5.52 27.71 -8.57
N ASN A 612 6.74 27.88 -9.09
CA ASN A 612 7.21 29.13 -9.67
C ASN A 612 6.92 29.30 -11.18
N ARG A 613 6.43 28.27 -11.89
CA ARG A 613 6.22 28.33 -13.35
C ARG A 613 4.88 27.75 -13.83
N PRO A 614 3.75 28.29 -13.36
CA PRO A 614 2.46 27.74 -13.73
C PRO A 614 1.99 28.27 -15.08
N LEU A 615 1.72 27.39 -16.04
CA LEU A 615 1.23 27.79 -17.35
C LEU A 615 0.38 26.68 -17.97
N CYS A 616 -0.94 26.87 -18.07
CA CYS A 616 -1.85 25.76 -18.35
C CYS A 616 -2.04 25.51 -19.85
N ILE A 617 -2.63 26.50 -20.52
CA ILE A 617 -3.08 26.41 -21.91
C ILE A 617 -2.72 27.73 -22.57
N ASN A 618 -2.07 27.65 -23.71
CA ASN A 618 -1.72 28.82 -24.49
C ASN A 618 -2.27 28.65 -25.89
N TYR A 619 -3.25 29.48 -26.27
CA TYR A 619 -3.44 29.79 -27.68
C TYR A 619 -4.35 30.97 -28.02
N THR A 620 -4.09 31.47 -29.23
CA THR A 620 -4.85 32.40 -30.05
C THR A 620 -5.63 31.66 -31.15
N GLY A 621 -6.95 31.47 -31.03
CA GLY A 621 -7.75 30.92 -32.16
C GLY A 621 -8.84 29.90 -31.82
N MET A 622 -9.21 29.74 -30.54
CA MET A 622 -10.37 28.93 -30.16
C MET A 622 -11.65 29.56 -30.71
N GLU A 623 -12.52 28.76 -31.32
CA GLU A 623 -13.83 29.19 -31.83
C GLU A 623 -14.99 28.70 -30.94
N ASN A 624 -15.03 27.39 -30.60
CA ASN A 624 -16.09 26.80 -29.77
C ASN A 624 -15.50 25.69 -28.88
N VAL A 625 -14.84 26.08 -27.79
CA VAL A 625 -14.23 25.14 -26.83
C VAL A 625 -14.89 25.29 -25.46
N SER A 626 -15.38 24.20 -24.88
CA SER A 626 -16.01 24.24 -23.56
C SER A 626 -15.12 23.59 -22.50
N PHE A 627 -14.90 24.32 -21.40
CA PHE A 627 -14.24 23.85 -20.20
C PHE A 627 -15.29 23.63 -19.10
N THR A 628 -15.52 22.38 -18.70
CA THR A 628 -16.55 22.05 -17.70
C THR A 628 -16.00 21.20 -16.55
N GLY A 629 -16.21 21.60 -15.30
CA GLY A 629 -15.91 20.73 -14.15
C GLY A 629 -14.42 20.45 -13.92
N ASN A 630 -13.51 21.20 -14.55
CA ASN A 630 -12.07 20.98 -14.42
C ASN A 630 -11.52 21.60 -13.14
N THR A 631 -10.38 21.10 -12.67
CA THR A 631 -9.61 21.69 -11.56
C THR A 631 -8.29 22.24 -12.07
N PHE A 632 -8.05 23.52 -11.81
CA PHE A 632 -6.83 24.24 -12.17
C PHE A 632 -6.12 24.69 -10.88
N LYS A 633 -4.93 24.15 -10.57
CA LYS A 633 -4.16 24.49 -9.36
C LYS A 633 -2.94 25.36 -9.68
N GLY A 634 -2.87 26.57 -9.14
CA GLY A 634 -1.73 27.49 -9.27
C GLY A 634 -1.55 28.13 -10.65
N LEU A 635 -2.53 28.05 -11.57
CA LEU A 635 -2.31 28.21 -13.01
C LEU A 635 -2.49 29.62 -13.60
N ARG A 636 -1.66 29.96 -14.60
CA ARG A 636 -1.92 31.05 -15.56
C ARG A 636 -2.74 30.52 -16.75
N LEU A 637 -3.83 31.21 -17.08
CA LEU A 637 -4.75 30.86 -18.15
C LEU A 637 -4.65 31.89 -19.29
N LEU A 638 -4.29 31.47 -20.50
CA LEU A 638 -4.28 32.31 -21.69
C LEU A 638 -5.34 31.82 -22.68
N VAL A 639 -6.46 32.53 -22.77
CA VAL A 639 -7.66 32.07 -23.50
C VAL A 639 -8.24 33.14 -24.43
N SER A 640 -8.75 32.70 -25.59
CA SER A 640 -9.42 33.55 -26.61
C SER A 640 -10.95 33.45 -26.53
N SER A 641 -11.66 34.34 -27.27
CA SER A 641 -13.11 34.57 -27.14
C SER A 641 -14.06 33.46 -27.57
N GLY A 642 -13.57 32.32 -28.06
CA GLY A 642 -14.38 31.16 -28.39
C GLY A 642 -14.47 30.11 -27.29
N ALA A 643 -13.91 30.38 -26.11
CA ALA A 643 -13.92 29.47 -24.97
C ALA A 643 -15.04 29.78 -23.98
N SER A 644 -15.74 28.76 -23.49
CA SER A 644 -16.68 28.84 -22.37
C SER A 644 -16.14 28.11 -21.15
N PHE A 645 -16.39 28.65 -19.96
CA PHE A 645 -15.96 28.09 -18.68
C PHE A 645 -17.15 27.93 -17.75
N GLU A 646 -17.49 26.71 -17.38
CA GLU A 646 -18.60 26.42 -16.46
C GLU A 646 -18.17 25.41 -15.38
N LYS A 647 -18.49 25.68 -14.11
CA LYS A 647 -18.27 24.78 -12.96
C LYS A 647 -16.82 24.32 -12.78
N ASN A 648 -15.84 25.08 -13.27
CA ASN A 648 -14.44 24.78 -13.02
C ASN A 648 -13.99 25.29 -11.64
N LYS A 649 -12.98 24.67 -11.06
CA LYS A 649 -12.30 25.10 -9.84
C LYS A 649 -10.93 25.70 -10.19
N PHE A 650 -10.67 26.91 -9.73
CA PHE A 650 -9.37 27.57 -9.82
C PHE A 650 -8.83 27.76 -8.38
N LEU A 651 -7.70 27.13 -8.08
CA LEU A 651 -7.10 27.03 -6.73
C LEU A 651 -5.66 27.61 -6.75
N ASP A 652 -5.15 28.15 -5.62
CA ASP A 652 -3.79 28.75 -5.40
C ASP A 652 -3.43 29.97 -6.29
N TYR A 653 -2.53 30.94 -6.01
CA TYR A 653 -1.36 31.16 -5.14
C TYR A 653 -1.57 32.41 -4.26
N THR A 654 -2.61 32.44 -3.40
CA THR A 654 -3.27 33.63 -2.77
C THR A 654 -4.60 34.08 -3.43
N GLY A 655 -5.36 33.18 -4.07
CA GLY A 655 -6.66 33.51 -4.68
C GLY A 655 -6.56 34.33 -5.97
N THR A 656 -5.40 34.29 -6.63
CA THR A 656 -5.09 35.10 -7.82
C THR A 656 -5.30 34.28 -9.09
N VAL A 657 -6.29 34.63 -9.90
CA VAL A 657 -6.36 34.15 -11.29
C VAL A 657 -5.75 35.21 -12.20
N LEU A 658 -4.68 34.86 -12.91
CA LEU A 658 -4.12 35.69 -13.98
C LEU A 658 -4.66 35.19 -15.32
N VAL A 659 -5.63 35.92 -15.87
CA VAL A 659 -6.05 35.79 -17.27
C VAL A 659 -5.32 36.87 -18.05
N GLU A 660 -4.39 36.49 -18.91
CA GLU A 660 -3.82 37.42 -19.87
C GLU A 660 -4.62 37.37 -21.18
N SER A 661 -5.00 38.52 -21.72
CA SER A 661 -5.48 38.59 -23.10
C SER A 661 -4.30 38.97 -23.99
N ASP A 662 -4.03 38.24 -25.07
CA ASP A 662 -2.96 38.59 -26.00
C ASP A 662 -3.18 39.98 -26.62
N GLN A 663 -2.10 40.68 -26.97
CA GLN A 663 -2.04 42.06 -27.49
C GLN A 663 -2.87 42.26 -28.77
N TRP A 664 -3.26 41.16 -29.41
CA TRP A 664 -4.06 41.09 -30.63
C TRP A 664 -5.56 40.79 -30.41
N LEU A 665 -5.98 40.54 -29.17
CA LEU A 665 -7.37 40.20 -28.82
C LEU A 665 -8.17 41.45 -28.42
N THR A 666 -9.45 41.53 -28.76
CA THR A 666 -10.31 42.72 -28.45
C THR A 666 -11.61 42.35 -27.75
N THR A 667 -11.73 41.09 -27.32
CA THR A 667 -12.99 40.45 -26.93
C THR A 667 -12.99 40.02 -25.46
N ASN A 668 -14.19 39.88 -24.89
CA ASN A 668 -14.38 39.59 -23.47
C ASN A 668 -14.37 38.08 -23.19
N VAL A 669 -13.81 37.67 -22.05
CA VAL A 669 -13.89 36.30 -21.54
C VAL A 669 -14.86 36.28 -20.37
N ASP A 670 -15.86 35.39 -20.41
CA ASP A 670 -16.79 35.17 -19.30
C ASP A 670 -16.34 33.97 -18.47
N LEU A 671 -15.98 34.24 -17.22
CA LEU A 671 -15.64 33.20 -16.24
C LEU A 671 -16.71 33.08 -15.15
N SER A 672 -17.90 33.62 -15.38
CA SER A 672 -19.02 33.48 -14.47
C SER A 672 -19.42 32.00 -14.33
N GLY A 673 -19.81 31.59 -13.13
CA GLY A 673 -20.20 30.19 -12.86
C GLY A 673 -19.01 29.25 -12.62
N ASN A 674 -17.84 29.77 -12.24
CA ASN A 674 -16.70 28.99 -11.79
C ASN A 674 -16.40 29.28 -10.31
N TYR A 675 -15.55 28.47 -9.69
CA TYR A 675 -15.06 28.63 -8.33
C TYR A 675 -13.61 29.09 -8.33
N PHE A 676 -13.28 30.06 -7.46
CA PHE A 676 -11.99 30.75 -7.44
C PHE A 676 -11.28 30.68 -6.08
N GLY A 677 -11.67 29.74 -5.22
CA GLY A 677 -11.17 29.65 -3.84
C GLY A 677 -11.88 30.62 -2.87
N GLU A 678 -11.44 30.60 -1.62
CA GLU A 678 -11.91 31.53 -0.59
C GLU A 678 -11.19 32.88 -0.72
N ASN A 679 -11.95 33.96 -0.95
CA ASN A 679 -11.46 35.34 -1.13
C ASN A 679 -10.58 35.58 -2.38
N PRO A 680 -11.12 35.38 -3.60
CA PRO A 680 -10.36 35.62 -4.82
C PRO A 680 -9.93 37.09 -4.98
N ASP A 681 -8.66 37.31 -5.31
CA ASP A 681 -8.12 38.62 -5.71
C ASP A 681 -8.26 38.81 -7.22
N PHE A 682 -9.41 39.34 -7.63
CA PHE A 682 -9.70 39.66 -9.02
C PHE A 682 -8.92 40.87 -9.56
N THR A 683 -8.17 41.61 -8.72
CA THR A 683 -7.38 42.77 -9.20
C THR A 683 -6.20 42.35 -10.08
N LYS A 684 -5.81 41.09 -9.99
CA LYS A 684 -4.75 40.47 -10.79
C LYS A 684 -5.27 39.81 -12.08
N LEU A 685 -6.56 39.95 -12.41
CA LEU A 685 -7.06 39.65 -13.75
C LEU A 685 -6.63 40.75 -14.71
N ILE A 686 -5.54 40.53 -15.45
CA ILE A 686 -4.95 41.53 -16.36
C ILE A 686 -5.35 41.24 -17.81
N GLY A 687 -6.48 41.82 -18.24
CA GLY A 687 -6.79 41.93 -19.66
C GLY A 687 -5.83 42.92 -20.33
N ARG A 688 -4.86 42.43 -21.13
CA ARG A 688 -3.90 43.26 -21.87
C ARG A 688 -4.57 44.04 -23.01
N SER A 689 -5.80 43.67 -23.40
CA SER A 689 -6.49 44.14 -24.62
C SER A 689 -8.02 43.89 -24.67
N GLY A 690 -8.60 43.03 -23.80
CA GLY A 690 -10.05 42.77 -23.65
C GLY A 690 -10.54 42.81 -22.19
N LYS A 691 -11.87 42.78 -21.93
CA LYS A 691 -12.41 42.75 -20.54
C LYS A 691 -12.66 41.32 -20.07
N VAL A 692 -12.15 40.96 -18.90
CA VAL A 692 -12.57 39.73 -18.20
C VAL A 692 -13.82 40.04 -17.39
N THR A 693 -14.84 39.18 -17.49
CA THR A 693 -16.09 39.31 -16.75
C THR A 693 -16.21 38.19 -15.72
N VAL A 694 -16.45 38.56 -14.46
CA VAL A 694 -16.74 37.65 -13.35
C VAL A 694 -17.94 38.21 -12.59
N ASN A 695 -19.15 37.99 -13.11
CA ASN A 695 -20.37 38.60 -12.54
C ASN A 695 -21.01 37.75 -11.44
N SER A 696 -20.71 36.44 -11.41
CA SER A 696 -21.15 35.48 -10.41
C SER A 696 -20.17 34.31 -10.32
N TYR A 697 -19.83 33.87 -9.10
CA TYR A 697 -18.96 32.72 -8.87
C TYR A 697 -19.58 31.79 -7.81
N TYR A 698 -19.26 30.51 -7.84
CA TYR A 698 -19.73 29.55 -6.83
C TYR A 698 -18.95 29.72 -5.52
N THR A 699 -19.57 29.44 -4.37
CA THR A 699 -18.87 29.25 -3.10
C THR A 699 -18.36 27.80 -3.00
N ASP A 700 -17.43 27.53 -2.09
CA ASP A 700 -16.90 26.16 -1.88
C ASP A 700 -18.02 25.17 -1.56
N GLU A 701 -18.92 25.55 -0.65
CA GLU A 701 -20.11 24.78 -0.27
C GLU A 701 -21.06 24.52 -1.45
N ALA A 702 -21.19 25.47 -2.38
CA ALA A 702 -22.02 25.31 -3.56
C ALA A 702 -21.39 24.34 -4.59
N MET A 703 -20.06 24.33 -4.72
CA MET A 703 -19.34 23.42 -5.62
C MET A 703 -19.34 21.97 -5.15
N THR A 704 -19.11 21.74 -3.86
CA THR A 704 -19.09 20.37 -3.28
C THR A 704 -20.44 19.66 -3.46
N ASN A 705 -21.54 20.41 -3.46
CA ASN A 705 -22.88 19.88 -3.72
C ASN A 705 -23.20 19.66 -5.22
N LEU A 706 -22.43 20.24 -6.13
CA LEU A 706 -22.62 20.18 -7.58
C LEU A 706 -21.74 19.11 -8.26
N VAL A 707 -20.61 18.74 -7.65
CA VAL A 707 -19.69 17.70 -8.14
C VAL A 707 -20.09 16.29 -7.64
N ASN A 708 -20.83 16.21 -6.52
CA ASN A 708 -21.33 14.95 -5.95
C ASN A 708 -22.72 14.52 -6.49
N ARG A 709 -23.19 15.11 -7.60
CA ARG A 709 -24.41 14.73 -8.34
C ARG A 709 -24.05 14.54 -9.80
#